data_AF-A0A8J7WVV5-F1
#
_entry.id   AF-A0A8J7WVV5-F1
#
_cell.length_a   1.000
_cell.length_b   1.000
_cell.length_c   1.000
_cell.angle_alpha   90.00
_cell.angle_beta   90.00
_cell.angle_gamma   90.00
#
_symmetry.space_group_name_H-M   'P 1'
#
loop_
_entity.id
_entity.type
_entity.pdbx_description
1 polymer ?
#
loop_
_entity_poly.entity_id
_entity_poly.type
_entity_poly.pdbx_seq_one_letter_code
_entity_poly.pdbx_strand_id
1 'polypeptide(L)'
;MSAPTLGLRGLGPEADPAVRNARLGMRLRPRARQDDPAPKPRRRRYGLDAVAVLSVYVALLELVPSGWTLPSLGAAGTLANIYALLVLLWYLASWLAGRLLPASGTRAVRVALLLFAVSILISYTSLAQSNRAPVKLETQAADRGLIGLLAWIGVVVVASAAITDLDRLKTLLRRMVVFGSFVGALGIVEFMTRKDLLARIHVPGLHASSDISDLMTRGAFTRPSSTAAHPLELAGVLAMLLPFAIQQAVDPARRSSGRLRRWLPVALIGGALPMTVSRTSMIGLIVVLVVLVPTWKSGRRWAALGFLAVGAGVMKLAVPGLISTVMNLFSAFLGSGDNSTQARTMDYAGVAQYVAQRPLFGRGWRTFIPTIYRYTDNQYLLAVVEIGIVGALCIIVLYLTGIRCARRGRELWTDEPTREIGQSFVAAMAAALVVSATFDSLGFPMFAGVVFLLLGCSGAYLGISRREGDLVPRRDPAAVLAGLPPAFFSLRKPAAPSPAPAAAYMLDMARLTRTPQAIAATLRPWLPPAEDDTLMLPIMKSVGVQAPLASETGEIPVVKPEAPIGGQIRKGVRWSFVNTVVMRLGNFLMGVVLARGLLGPRDWGLYAIGLVALAVLLSANELGVSLAIVRWDEDPKRFAPTVLTMSVISSVLLYLVLFFAAPEFARLLGASDATAMLRVLGIAVIIDGVACVPAGVLTRNFAQRQRMFIDAGNFVLSSGLTIGLAVAGFGAMSFAWGSIAGNVVALVGCAIAAPGHLRPGWDRRQARRLLAFGVPLAGASLLVLAMLNVDSIVVGATLGPIQLGLYQIAFNISSWPVRSVSEIARRVSFAGFSRVAASRAALSESFESALALLMAAAVPACALLAVMPKPLIYAIYGERWTAASGALRFLALLGLLRVAFELAYDCLVASGRRRALITVQGWWLLALIPTLILMARARGIAGVGAGHILVAGPLVAPVFLWALSRGGISPLVIARACARPFVGGALMTAVALAIGLLHLNQIAYLFLAGAAAFAVYIPVVWPLRHLAKAGPRGQAQPEPEPDPGPARGPSRAGNPDPDSASDPAEQAVCAG
;
A
#
# COMPACT_ATOMS: atom_id res chain seq x y z
N MET A 1 5.10 68.65 -9.88
CA MET A 1 6.56 68.70 -9.77
C MET A 1 7.11 67.33 -10.14
N SER A 2 7.97 67.10 -11.12
CA SER A 2 8.50 67.85 -12.27
C SER A 2 9.55 66.89 -12.86
N ALA A 3 9.38 66.50 -14.15
CA ALA A 3 10.35 66.38 -15.27
C ALA A 3 11.83 65.99 -14.99
N PRO A 4 12.66 65.55 -15.98
CA PRO A 4 12.60 65.75 -17.45
C PRO A 4 12.78 64.45 -18.28
N THR A 5 12.24 64.22 -19.50
CA THR A 5 12.27 64.85 -20.85
C THR A 5 13.52 64.64 -21.71
N LEU A 6 13.25 64.36 -23.00
CA LEU A 6 13.99 64.50 -24.29
C LEU A 6 14.25 63.15 -24.99
N GLY A 7 13.95 62.91 -26.27
CA GLY A 7 13.57 63.76 -27.43
C GLY A 7 14.30 63.17 -28.67
N LEU A 8 13.64 62.77 -29.76
CA LEU A 8 13.61 63.38 -31.13
C LEU A 8 13.45 62.18 -32.12
N ARG A 9 12.52 62.04 -33.09
CA ARG A 9 12.03 62.78 -34.28
C ARG A 9 12.99 62.88 -35.49
N GLY A 10 12.49 62.41 -36.66
CA GLY A 10 12.95 62.68 -38.04
C GLY A 10 13.49 61.42 -38.76
N LEU A 11 13.25 61.08 -40.04
CA LEU A 11 12.69 61.72 -41.25
C LEU A 11 12.38 60.60 -42.30
N GLY A 12 11.44 60.81 -43.23
CA GLY A 12 11.25 60.00 -44.48
C GLY A 12 12.31 60.33 -45.56
N PRO A 13 12.27 59.80 -46.81
CA PRO A 13 11.09 59.78 -47.72
C PRO A 13 10.92 58.55 -48.69
N GLU A 14 9.79 58.56 -49.43
CA GLU A 14 9.41 58.04 -50.79
C GLU A 14 10.28 56.94 -51.50
N ALA A 15 9.79 55.95 -52.27
CA ALA A 15 8.66 55.86 -53.22
C ALA A 15 8.33 54.37 -53.59
N ASP A 16 7.11 54.12 -54.12
CA ASP A 16 6.80 53.31 -55.34
C ASP A 16 5.38 52.67 -55.28
N PRO A 17 4.39 53.12 -56.08
CA PRO A 17 3.04 52.60 -56.10
C PRO A 17 2.83 51.55 -57.21
N ALA A 18 3.45 50.36 -57.08
CA ALA A 18 3.24 49.25 -58.03
C ALA A 18 2.95 47.88 -57.39
N VAL A 19 2.63 47.82 -56.09
CA VAL A 19 2.32 46.54 -55.40
C VAL A 19 1.04 46.61 -54.57
N ARG A 20 0.04 47.33 -55.07
CA ARG A 20 -1.26 47.51 -54.42
C ARG A 20 -2.39 46.99 -55.30
N ASN A 21 -2.39 45.69 -55.65
CA ASN A 21 -3.59 44.94 -56.11
C ASN A 21 -3.36 43.42 -56.34
N ALA A 22 -2.65 42.72 -55.43
CA ALA A 22 -2.53 41.25 -55.51
C ALA A 22 -2.57 40.55 -54.13
N ARG A 23 -3.39 41.04 -53.19
CA ARG A 23 -3.72 40.34 -51.94
C ARG A 23 -5.14 40.65 -51.47
N LEU A 24 -6.13 40.19 -52.23
CA LEU A 24 -7.52 40.08 -51.77
C LEU A 24 -8.04 38.71 -52.22
N GLY A 25 -7.90 37.72 -51.34
CA GLY A 25 -8.31 36.35 -51.64
C GLY A 25 -7.76 35.29 -50.70
N MET A 26 -7.79 35.49 -49.37
CA MET A 26 -7.75 34.32 -48.47
C MET A 26 -8.43 34.59 -47.12
N ARG A 27 -9.38 33.72 -46.82
CA ARG A 27 -10.39 33.73 -45.76
C ARG A 27 -9.81 33.93 -44.35
N LEU A 28 -10.37 34.87 -43.61
CA LEU A 28 -10.19 35.04 -42.17
C LEU A 28 -10.91 33.90 -41.41
N ARG A 29 -10.17 33.09 -40.66
CA ARG A 29 -10.70 32.30 -39.53
C ARG A 29 -10.71 33.18 -38.27
N PRO A 30 -11.72 33.11 -37.41
CA PRO A 30 -11.83 34.00 -36.25
C PRO A 30 -10.72 33.71 -35.23
N ARG A 31 -10.03 34.78 -34.79
CA ARG A 31 -9.09 34.79 -33.66
C ARG A 31 -9.82 34.34 -32.39
N ALA A 32 -9.40 33.20 -31.83
CA ALA A 32 -9.74 32.83 -30.47
C ALA A 32 -9.13 33.86 -29.50
N ARG A 33 -9.96 34.39 -28.57
CA ARG A 33 -9.55 35.32 -27.52
C ARG A 33 -8.39 34.72 -26.71
N GLN A 34 -7.23 35.37 -26.78
CA GLN A 34 -6.05 35.09 -25.97
C GLN A 34 -6.17 35.74 -24.59
N ASP A 35 -7.23 35.45 -23.83
CA ASP A 35 -7.36 35.93 -22.44
C ASP A 35 -8.13 34.97 -21.51
N ASP A 36 -8.44 33.74 -21.95
CA ASP A 36 -8.92 32.72 -21.01
C ASP A 36 -7.72 32.06 -20.30
N PRO A 37 -7.58 32.20 -18.97
CA PRO A 37 -6.53 31.50 -18.25
C PRO A 37 -6.75 30.00 -18.45
N ALA A 38 -5.74 29.31 -19.00
CA ALA A 38 -5.75 27.87 -19.16
C ALA A 38 -6.34 27.20 -17.91
N PRO A 39 -7.29 26.25 -18.05
CA PRO A 39 -7.97 25.67 -16.90
C PRO A 39 -6.92 25.14 -15.94
N LYS A 40 -6.74 25.84 -14.79
CA LYS A 40 -5.80 25.43 -13.76
C LYS A 40 -6.09 23.97 -13.47
N PRO A 41 -5.10 23.05 -13.58
CA PRO A 41 -5.34 21.64 -13.35
C PRO A 41 -6.00 21.51 -11.98
N ARG A 42 -7.24 20.99 -11.97
CA ARG A 42 -8.02 20.76 -10.75
C ARG A 42 -7.09 20.12 -9.72
N ARG A 43 -6.70 20.87 -8.68
CA ARG A 43 -5.86 20.36 -7.59
C ARG A 43 -6.58 19.16 -6.99
N ARG A 44 -6.21 17.95 -7.40
CA ARG A 44 -6.66 16.70 -6.79
C ARG A 44 -6.26 16.79 -5.32
N ARG A 45 -7.24 16.86 -4.41
CA ARG A 45 -6.99 16.84 -2.97
C ARG A 45 -6.16 15.59 -2.64
N TYR A 46 -4.89 15.79 -2.33
CA TYR A 46 -3.92 14.72 -2.09
C TYR A 46 -4.38 13.85 -0.90
N GLY A 47 -4.70 12.58 -1.17
CA GLY A 47 -4.51 11.53 -0.16
C GLY A 47 -3.02 11.27 0.05
N LEU A 48 -2.66 10.29 0.89
CA LEU A 48 -1.28 9.77 0.99
C LEU A 48 -0.70 9.55 -0.41
N ASP A 49 0.22 10.42 -0.81
CA ASP A 49 0.84 10.43 -2.12
C ASP A 49 2.16 9.66 -2.08
N ALA A 50 2.52 8.98 -3.17
CA ALA A 50 3.70 8.12 -3.25
C ALA A 50 4.98 8.88 -2.87
N VAL A 51 5.09 10.15 -3.30
CA VAL A 51 6.23 11.00 -2.92
C VAL A 51 6.24 11.32 -1.43
N ALA A 52 5.09 11.47 -0.77
CA ALA A 52 5.05 11.68 0.68
C ALA A 52 5.53 10.43 1.42
N VAL A 53 5.04 9.25 1.01
CA VAL A 53 5.44 7.96 1.56
C VAL A 53 6.95 7.73 1.37
N LEU A 54 7.47 7.92 0.15
CA LEU A 54 8.89 7.78 -0.15
C LEU A 54 9.76 8.85 0.53
N SER A 55 9.22 10.03 0.84
CA SER A 55 9.99 11.05 1.57
C SER A 55 10.22 10.67 3.02
N VAL A 56 9.26 10.00 3.66
CA VAL A 56 9.46 9.42 5.00
C VAL A 56 10.52 8.32 4.92
N TYR A 57 10.47 7.47 3.88
CA TYR A 57 11.52 6.47 3.64
C TYR A 57 12.91 7.10 3.53
N VAL A 58 13.09 8.14 2.71
CA VAL A 58 14.38 8.82 2.58
C VAL A 58 14.82 9.45 3.90
N ALA A 59 13.89 10.07 4.66
CA ALA A 59 14.22 10.62 5.96
C ALA A 59 14.71 9.54 6.94
N LEU A 60 14.03 8.38 6.99
CA LEU A 60 14.46 7.24 7.80
C LEU A 60 15.76 6.61 7.30
N LEU A 61 16.04 6.68 6.00
CA LEU A 61 17.23 6.11 5.38
C LEU A 61 18.47 6.97 5.62
N GLU A 62 18.35 8.29 5.53
CA GLU A 62 19.48 9.22 5.58
C GLU A 62 19.63 9.91 6.94
N LEU A 63 18.56 10.15 7.71
CA LEU A 63 18.65 10.89 8.98
C LEU A 63 18.74 10.01 10.22
N VAL A 64 18.32 8.74 10.14
CA VAL A 64 18.47 7.77 11.24
C VAL A 64 19.76 6.99 11.00
N PRO A 65 20.63 6.80 12.01
CA PRO A 65 21.88 6.10 11.78
C PRO A 65 21.64 4.66 11.33
N SER A 66 22.24 4.25 10.22
CA SER A 66 21.96 2.98 9.53
C SER A 66 22.41 1.73 10.30
N GLY A 67 23.25 1.91 11.33
CA GLY A 67 23.67 0.85 12.25
C GLY A 67 22.59 0.42 13.26
N TRP A 68 21.53 1.20 13.46
CA TRP A 68 20.46 0.86 14.41
C TRP A 68 19.43 -0.08 13.78
N THR A 69 19.25 -1.23 14.42
CA THR A 69 18.39 -2.32 13.91
C THR A 69 17.55 -2.97 14.99
N LEU A 70 16.46 -3.62 14.58
CA LEU A 70 15.74 -4.55 15.46
C LEU A 70 16.60 -5.82 15.70
N PRO A 71 16.84 -6.22 16.96
CA PRO A 71 17.68 -7.37 17.30
C PRO A 71 17.30 -8.67 16.58
N SER A 72 16.00 -8.88 16.42
CA SER A 72 15.44 -10.08 15.79
C SER A 72 15.69 -10.16 14.28
N LEU A 73 16.00 -9.03 13.62
CA LEU A 73 16.17 -8.90 12.18
C LEU A 73 17.61 -8.55 11.76
N GLY A 74 18.50 -8.22 12.70
CA GLY A 74 19.88 -7.81 12.43
C GLY A 74 19.98 -6.69 11.38
N ALA A 75 20.99 -6.72 10.51
CA ALA A 75 21.20 -5.71 9.44
C ALA A 75 20.00 -5.47 8.49
N ALA A 76 19.04 -6.41 8.39
CA ALA A 76 17.81 -6.19 7.61
C ALA A 76 16.76 -5.37 8.37
N GLY A 77 16.88 -5.28 9.70
CA GLY A 77 15.96 -4.63 10.62
C GLY A 77 16.16 -3.14 10.82
N THR A 78 16.77 -2.43 9.86
CA THR A 78 16.83 -0.95 9.93
C THR A 78 15.42 -0.36 9.80
N LEU A 79 15.17 0.80 10.44
CA LEU A 79 13.86 1.45 10.36
C LEU A 79 13.44 1.76 8.92
N ALA A 80 14.39 2.13 8.06
CA ALA A 80 14.14 2.37 6.64
C ALA A 80 13.65 1.10 5.92
N ASN A 81 14.27 -0.06 6.16
CA ASN A 81 13.86 -1.33 5.57
C ASN A 81 12.49 -1.78 6.08
N ILE A 82 12.24 -1.67 7.38
CA ILE A 82 10.93 -1.99 7.98
C ILE A 82 9.85 -1.12 7.35
N TYR A 83 10.11 0.18 7.24
CA TYR A 83 9.20 1.10 6.59
C TYR A 83 9.01 0.77 5.10
N ALA A 84 10.07 0.40 4.37
CA ALA A 84 9.97 -0.03 2.98
C ALA A 84 9.09 -1.28 2.78
N LEU A 85 9.08 -2.22 3.74
CA LEU A 85 8.15 -3.35 3.75
C LEU A 85 6.70 -2.88 3.94
N LEU A 86 6.45 -1.92 4.83
CA LEU A 86 5.14 -1.28 4.97
C LEU A 86 4.71 -0.57 3.68
N VAL A 87 5.66 0.08 2.98
CA VAL A 87 5.43 0.72 1.68
C VAL A 87 5.05 -0.32 0.61
N LEU A 88 5.70 -1.49 0.60
CA LEU A 88 5.33 -2.60 -0.27
C LEU A 88 3.90 -3.09 0.02
N LEU A 89 3.55 -3.28 1.30
CA LEU A 89 2.20 -3.69 1.70
C LEU A 89 1.15 -2.63 1.34
N TRP A 90 1.47 -1.35 1.53
CA TRP A 90 0.63 -0.23 1.11
C TRP A 90 0.43 -0.21 -0.41
N TYR A 91 1.49 -0.47 -1.18
CA TYR A 91 1.41 -0.59 -2.64
C TYR A 91 0.50 -1.73 -3.06
N LEU A 92 0.71 -2.93 -2.50
CA LEU A 92 -0.10 -4.11 -2.81
C LEU A 92 -1.57 -3.87 -2.46
N ALA A 93 -1.86 -3.30 -1.29
CA ALA A 93 -3.22 -2.94 -0.89
C ALA A 93 -3.84 -1.91 -1.85
N SER A 94 -3.07 -0.92 -2.29
CA SER A 94 -3.54 0.12 -3.20
C SER A 94 -3.75 -0.40 -4.63
N TRP A 95 -2.91 -1.33 -5.07
CA TRP A 95 -3.01 -2.01 -6.35
C TRP A 95 -4.22 -2.94 -6.38
N LEU A 96 -4.40 -3.79 -5.36
CA LEU A 96 -5.56 -4.67 -5.19
C LEU A 96 -6.87 -3.88 -5.08
N ALA A 97 -6.85 -2.71 -4.45
CA ALA A 97 -8.01 -1.82 -4.38
C ALA A 97 -8.29 -1.04 -5.68
N GLY A 98 -7.53 -1.27 -6.75
CA GLY A 98 -7.66 -0.57 -8.04
C GLY A 98 -7.31 0.93 -7.97
N ARG A 99 -6.66 1.39 -6.89
CA ARG A 99 -6.32 2.82 -6.68
C ARG A 99 -5.01 3.21 -7.37
N LEU A 100 -4.10 2.25 -7.51
CA LEU A 100 -2.79 2.42 -8.14
C LEU A 100 -2.67 1.43 -9.29
N LEU A 101 -2.70 1.94 -10.52
CA LEU A 101 -2.38 1.16 -11.71
C LEU A 101 -0.95 1.51 -12.14
N PRO A 102 -0.09 0.52 -12.46
CA PRO A 102 1.27 0.82 -12.86
C PRO A 102 1.30 1.67 -14.13
N ALA A 103 1.93 2.84 -14.05
CA ALA A 103 2.00 3.76 -15.17
C ALA A 103 2.71 3.10 -16.38
N SER A 104 2.20 3.33 -17.59
CA SER A 104 2.79 2.80 -18.82
C SER A 104 4.23 3.29 -19.01
N GLY A 105 5.07 2.46 -19.64
CA GLY A 105 6.48 2.82 -19.93
C GLY A 105 7.50 2.61 -18.79
N THR A 106 7.07 2.17 -17.61
CA THR A 106 7.91 2.00 -16.40
C THR A 106 8.37 0.54 -16.16
N ARG A 107 8.28 -0.31 -17.19
CA ARG A 107 8.47 -1.77 -17.06
C ARG A 107 9.93 -2.20 -16.91
N ALA A 108 10.86 -1.52 -17.58
CA ALA A 108 12.26 -1.96 -17.70
C ALA A 108 12.94 -2.20 -16.34
N VAL A 109 12.83 -1.22 -15.44
CA VAL A 109 13.40 -1.30 -14.08
C VAL A 109 12.80 -2.47 -13.27
N ARG A 110 11.48 -2.70 -13.40
CA ARG A 110 10.81 -3.80 -12.69
C ARG A 110 11.20 -5.18 -13.23
N VAL A 111 11.44 -5.28 -14.54
CA VAL A 111 11.95 -6.52 -15.16
C VAL A 111 13.38 -6.80 -14.71
N ALA A 112 14.26 -5.80 -14.72
CA ALA A 112 15.63 -5.96 -14.22
C ALA A 112 15.65 -6.39 -12.75
N LEU A 113 14.78 -5.80 -11.93
CA LEU A 113 14.62 -6.18 -10.52
C LEU A 113 14.08 -7.60 -10.36
N LEU A 114 13.13 -8.02 -11.19
CA LEU A 114 12.61 -9.38 -11.18
C LEU A 114 13.70 -10.40 -11.51
N LEU A 115 14.54 -10.13 -12.51
CA LEU A 115 15.67 -11.01 -12.86
C LEU A 115 16.65 -11.15 -11.71
N PHE A 116 16.97 -10.04 -11.03
CA PHE A 116 17.81 -10.05 -9.83
C PHE A 116 17.16 -10.80 -8.66
N ALA A 117 15.85 -10.62 -8.43
CA ALA A 117 15.15 -11.34 -7.38
C ALA A 117 15.09 -12.85 -7.65
N VAL A 118 14.88 -13.25 -8.91
CA VAL A 118 14.89 -14.66 -9.31
C VAL A 118 16.27 -15.28 -9.13
N SER A 119 17.36 -14.57 -9.49
CA SER A 119 18.72 -15.10 -9.28
C SER A 119 19.05 -15.27 -7.80
N ILE A 120 18.61 -14.34 -6.93
CA ILE A 120 18.70 -14.50 -5.48
C ILE A 120 17.91 -15.72 -4.98
N LEU A 121 16.68 -15.92 -5.45
CA LEU A 121 15.87 -17.06 -5.02
C LEU A 121 16.48 -18.40 -5.45
N ILE A 122 17.00 -18.49 -6.67
CA ILE A 122 17.70 -19.70 -7.16
C ILE A 122 18.96 -19.94 -6.33
N SER A 123 19.77 -18.91 -6.11
CA SER A 123 20.94 -18.97 -5.23
C SER A 123 20.57 -19.41 -3.79
N TYR A 124 19.46 -18.90 -3.26
CA TYR A 124 18.97 -19.30 -1.94
C TYR A 124 18.54 -20.77 -1.89
N THR A 125 17.96 -21.32 -2.96
CA THR A 125 17.71 -22.77 -3.05
C THR A 125 18.98 -23.59 -3.15
N SER A 126 20.05 -23.03 -3.75
CA SER A 126 21.35 -23.71 -3.83
C SER A 126 21.92 -23.94 -2.43
N LEU A 127 21.74 -23.01 -1.48
CA LEU A 127 22.15 -23.17 -0.08
C LEU A 127 21.55 -24.44 0.56
N ALA A 128 20.32 -24.79 0.21
CA ALA A 128 19.66 -25.98 0.75
C ALA A 128 20.14 -27.30 0.10
N GLN A 129 20.79 -27.21 -1.07
CA GLN A 129 21.38 -28.36 -1.78
C GLN A 129 22.89 -28.52 -1.48
N SER A 130 23.43 -27.88 -0.45
CA SER A 130 24.83 -28.10 -0.06
C SER A 130 24.99 -29.44 0.67
N ASN A 131 25.92 -30.28 0.22
CA ASN A 131 26.33 -31.52 0.90
C ASN A 131 26.93 -31.29 2.30
N ARG A 132 27.09 -30.03 2.71
CA ARG A 132 27.46 -29.59 4.05
C ARG A 132 26.24 -28.95 4.69
N ALA A 133 25.96 -29.31 5.96
CA ALA A 133 24.96 -28.60 6.74
C ALA A 133 25.35 -27.12 6.88
N PRO A 134 24.52 -26.17 6.43
CA PRO A 134 24.85 -24.75 6.52
C PRO A 134 25.00 -24.33 7.98
N VAL A 135 25.98 -23.47 8.24
CA VAL A 135 26.15 -22.91 9.59
C VAL A 135 24.90 -22.09 9.92
N LYS A 136 24.38 -22.18 11.15
CA LYS A 136 23.17 -21.45 11.58
C LYS A 136 23.23 -19.95 11.23
N LEU A 137 24.44 -19.36 11.31
CA LEU A 137 24.72 -17.97 10.94
C LEU A 137 24.45 -17.69 9.45
N GLU A 138 24.85 -18.59 8.54
CA GLU A 138 24.66 -18.45 7.09
C GLU A 138 23.18 -18.47 6.70
N THR A 139 22.42 -19.38 7.30
CA THR A 139 20.97 -19.47 7.05
C THR A 139 20.27 -18.19 7.53
N GLN A 140 20.60 -17.71 8.73
CA GLN A 140 20.04 -16.46 9.25
C GLN A 140 20.43 -15.24 8.40
N ALA A 141 21.66 -15.17 7.89
CA ALA A 141 22.10 -14.08 7.04
C ALA A 141 21.39 -14.10 5.67
N ALA A 142 21.18 -15.29 5.11
CA ALA A 142 20.42 -15.48 3.88
C ALA A 142 18.95 -15.07 4.04
N ASP A 143 18.30 -15.45 5.14
CA ASP A 143 16.93 -15.04 5.48
C ASP A 143 16.80 -13.52 5.57
N ARG A 144 17.74 -12.87 6.28
CA ARG A 144 17.82 -11.40 6.36
C ARG A 144 18.02 -10.77 4.98
N GLY A 145 18.81 -11.41 4.12
CA GLY A 145 19.02 -10.99 2.74
C GLY A 145 17.73 -10.98 1.91
N LEU A 146 16.86 -11.97 2.08
CA LEU A 146 15.54 -12.01 1.44
C LEU A 146 14.61 -10.89 1.94
N ILE A 147 14.63 -10.59 3.23
CA ILE A 147 13.87 -9.48 3.81
C ILE A 147 14.35 -8.14 3.22
N GLY A 148 15.67 -7.95 3.10
CA GLY A 148 16.26 -6.77 2.45
C GLY A 148 15.84 -6.64 0.98
N LEU A 149 15.83 -7.75 0.24
CA LEU A 149 15.35 -7.78 -1.14
C LEU A 149 13.88 -7.33 -1.26
N LEU A 150 13.00 -7.81 -0.37
CA LEU A 150 11.60 -7.39 -0.34
C LEU A 150 11.44 -5.88 -0.06
N ALA A 151 12.26 -5.33 0.84
CA ALA A 151 12.29 -3.89 1.10
C ALA A 151 12.66 -3.11 -0.17
N TRP A 152 13.70 -3.53 -0.90
CA TRP A 152 14.12 -2.89 -2.15
C TRP A 152 13.06 -2.99 -3.25
N ILE A 153 12.35 -4.13 -3.35
CA ILE A 153 11.20 -4.32 -4.25
C ILE A 153 10.10 -3.29 -3.94
N GLY A 154 9.77 -3.09 -2.67
CA GLY A 154 8.80 -2.08 -2.23
C GLY A 154 9.13 -0.69 -2.74
N VAL A 155 10.38 -0.26 -2.54
CA VAL A 155 10.86 1.07 -2.93
C VAL A 155 10.84 1.24 -4.44
N VAL A 156 11.41 0.31 -5.20
CA VAL A 156 11.49 0.39 -6.67
C VAL A 156 10.10 0.41 -7.30
N VAL A 157 9.20 -0.47 -6.83
CA VAL A 157 7.87 -0.60 -7.41
C VAL A 157 7.04 0.64 -7.11
N VAL A 158 7.08 1.19 -5.89
CA VAL A 158 6.36 2.45 -5.59
C VAL A 158 6.95 3.62 -6.35
N ALA A 159 8.27 3.78 -6.35
CA ALA A 159 8.92 4.88 -7.07
C ALA A 159 8.61 4.83 -8.57
N SER A 160 8.73 3.66 -9.21
CA SER A 160 8.51 3.52 -10.65
C SER A 160 7.02 3.51 -11.05
N ALA A 161 6.12 2.92 -10.26
CA ALA A 161 4.72 2.74 -10.64
C ALA A 161 3.82 3.90 -10.20
N ALA A 162 4.11 4.56 -9.08
CA ALA A 162 3.21 5.52 -8.44
C ALA A 162 3.62 6.99 -8.63
N ILE A 163 4.89 7.28 -8.96
CA ILE A 163 5.32 8.64 -9.32
C ILE A 163 4.96 8.89 -10.78
N THR A 164 3.90 9.67 -11.01
CA THR A 164 3.39 9.94 -12.36
C THR A 164 3.71 11.33 -12.90
N ASP A 165 4.22 12.23 -12.04
CA ASP A 165 4.33 13.68 -12.28
C ASP A 165 5.77 14.15 -12.05
N LEU A 166 6.27 15.00 -12.96
CA LEU A 166 7.65 15.49 -12.94
C LEU A 166 7.94 16.39 -11.74
N ASP A 167 7.00 17.24 -11.32
CA ASP A 167 7.18 18.14 -10.17
C ASP A 167 7.20 17.36 -8.85
N ARG A 168 6.40 16.30 -8.75
CA ARG A 168 6.45 15.36 -7.63
C ARG A 168 7.79 14.62 -7.60
N LEU A 169 8.30 14.16 -8.74
CA LEU A 169 9.64 13.56 -8.82
C LEU A 169 10.74 14.56 -8.39
N LYS A 170 10.72 15.80 -8.90
CA LYS A 170 11.63 16.89 -8.49
C LYS A 170 11.54 17.18 -6.99
N THR A 171 10.36 17.06 -6.39
CA THR A 171 10.17 17.23 -4.94
C THR A 171 10.88 16.14 -4.14
N LEU A 172 10.78 14.88 -4.58
CA LEU A 172 11.49 13.77 -3.92
C LEU A 172 13.01 13.93 -4.03
N LEU A 173 13.52 14.20 -5.22
CA LEU A 173 14.96 14.43 -5.45
C LEU A 173 15.50 15.63 -4.65
N ARG A 174 14.69 16.67 -4.47
CA ARG A 174 15.02 17.80 -3.60
C ARG A 174 15.17 17.38 -2.15
N ARG A 175 14.26 16.54 -1.65
CA ARG A 175 14.30 16.05 -0.27
C ARG A 175 15.52 15.17 -0.02
N MET A 176 15.85 14.29 -0.97
CA MET A 176 17.10 13.51 -0.93
C MET A 176 18.34 14.41 -0.85
N VAL A 177 18.44 15.45 -1.67
CA VAL A 177 19.59 16.38 -1.60
C VAL A 177 19.62 17.17 -0.29
N VAL A 178 18.46 17.57 0.25
CA VAL A 178 18.41 18.29 1.53
C VAL A 178 18.87 17.39 2.67
N PHE A 179 18.35 16.17 2.75
CA PHE A 179 18.76 15.21 3.79
C PHE A 179 20.23 14.83 3.62
N GLY A 180 20.69 14.53 2.40
CA GLY A 180 22.10 14.27 2.12
C GLY A 180 23.02 15.45 2.43
N SER A 181 22.56 16.69 2.28
CA SER A 181 23.33 17.87 2.70
C SER A 181 23.44 17.99 4.22
N PHE A 182 22.42 17.58 4.97
CA PHE A 182 22.48 17.49 6.43
C PHE A 182 23.47 16.39 6.86
N VAL A 183 23.40 15.22 6.24
CA VAL A 183 24.35 14.12 6.47
C VAL A 183 25.79 14.55 6.16
N GLY A 184 26.00 15.25 5.05
CA GLY A 184 27.29 15.83 4.68
C GLY A 184 27.78 16.89 5.67
N ALA A 185 26.90 17.77 6.13
CA ALA A 185 27.23 18.75 7.17
C ALA A 185 27.67 18.08 8.47
N LEU A 186 26.93 17.06 8.92
CA LEU A 186 27.27 16.30 10.11
C LEU A 186 28.63 15.62 9.96
N GLY A 187 28.92 15.04 8.79
CA GLY A 187 30.23 14.45 8.51
C GLY A 187 31.38 15.47 8.53
N ILE A 188 31.14 16.71 8.07
CA ILE A 188 32.13 17.80 8.19
C ILE A 188 32.37 18.13 9.68
N VAL A 189 31.31 18.21 10.48
CA VAL A 189 31.43 18.49 11.92
C VAL A 189 32.16 17.36 12.65
N GLU A 190 31.85 16.10 12.36
CA GLU A 190 32.57 14.93 12.92
C GLU A 190 34.06 14.95 12.56
N PHE A 191 34.38 15.26 11.30
CA PHE A 191 35.77 15.39 10.84
C PHE A 191 36.52 16.51 11.58
N MET A 192 35.88 17.66 11.80
CA MET A 192 36.48 18.82 12.45
C MET A 192 36.63 18.63 13.96
N THR A 193 35.59 18.08 14.61
CA THR A 193 35.52 17.95 16.07
C THR A 193 36.21 16.70 16.60
N ARG A 194 36.48 15.70 15.74
CA ARG A 194 36.98 14.38 16.10
C ARG A 194 36.11 13.68 17.16
N LYS A 195 34.81 14.01 17.20
CA LYS A 195 33.83 13.42 18.12
C LYS A 195 32.71 12.75 17.33
N ASP A 196 32.37 11.53 17.72
CA ASP A 196 31.17 10.87 17.23
C ASP A 196 29.94 11.52 17.91
N LEU A 197 29.17 12.26 17.12
CA LEU A 197 27.99 12.97 17.59
C LEU A 197 26.78 12.04 17.76
N LEU A 198 26.78 10.88 17.09
CA LEU A 198 25.65 9.97 16.99
C LEU A 198 25.79 8.75 17.91
N ALA A 199 26.99 8.44 18.39
CA ALA A 199 27.24 7.40 19.40
C ALA A 199 26.45 7.59 20.71
N ARG A 200 25.97 8.82 21.00
CA ARG A 200 25.21 9.13 22.23
C ARG A 200 23.69 8.98 22.08
N ILE A 201 23.18 8.88 20.85
CA ILE A 201 21.74 8.83 20.59
C ILE A 201 21.25 7.38 20.69
N HIS A 202 20.59 7.04 21.80
CA HIS A 202 19.98 5.73 22.00
C HIS A 202 18.50 5.77 21.63
N VAL A 203 18.10 4.99 20.63
CA VAL A 203 16.68 4.83 20.28
C VAL A 203 16.12 3.59 21.00
N PRO A 204 15.14 3.75 21.90
CA PRO A 204 14.57 2.62 22.63
C PRO A 204 14.07 1.50 21.70
N GLY A 205 14.47 0.25 21.99
CA GLY A 205 14.08 -0.93 21.23
C GLY A 205 14.89 -1.24 19.96
N LEU A 206 15.84 -0.37 19.57
CA LEU A 206 16.82 -0.66 18.55
C LEU A 206 18.17 -0.94 19.19
N HIS A 207 18.95 -1.83 18.56
CA HIS A 207 20.30 -2.15 18.96
C HIS A 207 21.24 -1.93 17.76
N ALA A 208 22.47 -1.55 18.08
CA ALA A 208 23.52 -1.49 17.08
C ALA A 208 23.79 -2.90 16.52
N SER A 209 23.69 -3.06 15.19
CA SER A 209 23.92 -4.35 14.53
C SER A 209 25.42 -4.70 14.37
N SER A 210 26.29 -3.73 14.60
CA SER A 210 27.74 -3.81 14.61
C SER A 210 28.22 -2.92 15.76
N ASP A 211 29.41 -3.17 16.31
CA ASP A 211 30.04 -2.18 17.18
C ASP A 211 29.98 -0.83 16.44
N ILE A 212 29.24 0.13 16.98
CA ILE A 212 29.19 1.49 16.43
C ILE A 212 30.63 1.95 16.56
N SER A 213 31.38 1.88 15.46
CA SER A 213 32.84 1.96 15.53
C SER A 213 33.21 3.34 16.03
N ASP A 214 34.10 3.38 17.03
CA ASP A 214 34.90 4.56 17.30
C ASP A 214 35.35 5.20 15.99
N LEU A 215 35.36 6.53 15.95
CA LEU A 215 35.77 7.29 14.76
C LEU A 215 37.04 6.71 14.16
N MET A 216 36.91 6.08 12.98
CA MET A 216 38.04 5.41 12.33
C MET A 216 39.08 6.44 11.91
N THR A 217 40.36 6.17 12.11
CA THR A 217 41.45 7.08 11.70
C THR A 217 42.18 6.59 10.45
N ARG A 218 42.66 7.52 9.61
CA ARG A 218 43.58 7.25 8.50
C ARG A 218 44.67 8.31 8.48
N GLY A 219 45.90 7.90 8.80
CA GLY A 219 46.97 8.86 9.08
C GLY A 219 46.57 9.76 10.26
N ALA A 220 46.73 11.08 10.09
CA ALA A 220 46.38 12.07 11.10
C ALA A 220 44.89 12.46 11.16
N PHE A 221 44.04 11.89 10.29
CA PHE A 221 42.66 12.33 10.10
C PHE A 221 41.65 11.29 10.58
N THR A 222 40.59 11.76 11.25
CA THR A 222 39.38 10.98 11.54
C THR A 222 38.50 10.87 10.31
N ARG A 223 37.85 9.74 10.10
CA ARG A 223 36.97 9.48 8.95
C ARG A 223 35.51 9.55 9.42
N PRO A 224 34.75 10.55 9.00
CA PRO A 224 33.35 10.66 9.38
C PRO A 224 32.52 9.57 8.74
N SER A 225 31.60 9.00 9.50
CA SER A 225 30.54 8.11 9.02
C SER A 225 29.19 8.80 9.02
N SER A 226 28.99 9.89 9.78
CA SER A 226 27.71 10.55 9.93
C SER A 226 26.63 9.52 10.31
N THR A 227 25.44 9.62 9.75
CA THR A 227 24.37 8.62 9.91
C THR A 227 24.63 7.31 9.15
N ALA A 228 25.70 7.18 8.38
CA ALA A 228 26.06 5.92 7.72
C ALA A 228 26.74 4.97 8.72
N ALA A 229 26.75 3.68 8.40
CA ALA A 229 27.41 2.66 9.20
C ALA A 229 28.93 2.70 9.00
N HIS A 230 29.41 3.28 7.90
CA HIS A 230 30.83 3.33 7.57
C HIS A 230 31.19 4.52 6.65
N PRO A 231 32.40 5.08 6.74
CA PRO A 231 32.82 6.20 5.88
C PRO A 231 32.78 5.90 4.37
N LEU A 232 32.93 4.63 3.97
CA LEU A 232 32.78 4.22 2.56
C LEU A 232 31.32 4.32 2.07
N GLU A 233 30.37 3.95 2.93
CA GLU A 233 28.94 4.07 2.66
C GLU A 233 28.57 5.55 2.48
N LEU A 234 29.01 6.41 3.41
CA LEU A 234 28.81 7.86 3.34
C LEU A 234 29.36 8.44 2.03
N ALA A 235 30.61 8.11 1.68
CA ALA A 235 31.25 8.57 0.45
C ALA A 235 30.46 8.18 -0.81
N GLY A 236 30.00 6.92 -0.89
CA GLY A 236 29.21 6.44 -2.02
C GLY A 236 27.87 7.16 -2.16
N VAL A 237 27.16 7.37 -1.04
CA VAL A 237 25.87 8.08 -1.01
C VAL A 237 26.04 9.54 -1.45
N LEU A 238 27.00 10.26 -0.88
CA LEU A 238 27.25 11.67 -1.22
C LEU A 238 27.63 11.82 -2.70
N ALA A 239 28.41 10.89 -3.27
CA ALA A 239 28.75 10.90 -4.69
C ALA A 239 27.52 10.73 -5.58
N MET A 240 26.57 9.87 -5.21
CA MET A 240 25.30 9.70 -5.94
C MET A 240 24.37 10.92 -5.85
N LEU A 241 24.41 11.67 -4.74
CA LEU A 241 23.55 12.83 -4.51
C LEU A 241 24.11 14.14 -5.10
N LEU A 242 25.44 14.27 -5.19
CA LEU A 242 26.14 15.42 -5.74
C LEU A 242 25.61 15.88 -7.13
N PRO A 243 25.39 15.01 -8.14
CA PRO A 243 24.89 15.45 -9.43
C PRO A 243 23.52 16.13 -9.33
N PHE A 244 22.63 15.64 -8.47
CA PHE A 244 21.32 16.27 -8.23
C PHE A 244 21.45 17.59 -7.47
N ALA A 245 22.41 17.72 -6.55
CA ALA A 245 22.67 18.98 -5.86
C ALA A 245 23.13 20.07 -6.84
N ILE A 246 24.05 19.72 -7.75
CA ILE A 246 24.54 20.63 -8.80
C ILE A 246 23.41 21.03 -9.74
N GLN A 247 22.63 20.06 -10.23
CA GLN A 247 21.47 20.33 -11.10
C GLN A 247 20.47 21.28 -10.44
N GLN A 248 20.15 21.08 -9.16
CA GLN A 248 19.22 21.94 -8.42
C GLN A 248 19.78 23.34 -8.14
N ALA A 249 21.09 23.51 -8.04
CA ALA A 249 21.73 24.81 -7.84
C ALA A 249 21.72 25.67 -9.12
N VAL A 250 21.87 25.03 -10.28
CA VAL A 250 21.93 25.67 -11.61
C VAL A 250 20.52 25.91 -12.20
N ASP A 251 19.51 25.17 -11.76
CA ASP A 251 18.12 25.26 -12.22
C ASP A 251 17.59 26.72 -12.26
N PRO A 252 17.25 27.25 -13.45
CA PRO A 252 16.70 28.60 -13.61
C PRO A 252 15.45 28.85 -12.76
N ALA A 253 14.60 27.84 -12.54
CA ALA A 253 13.37 27.96 -11.76
C ALA A 253 13.63 28.34 -10.29
N ARG A 254 14.87 28.19 -9.82
CA ARG A 254 15.28 28.54 -8.46
C ARG A 254 16.06 29.83 -8.34
N ARG A 255 16.19 30.62 -9.41
CA ARG A 255 16.93 31.91 -9.36
C ARG A 255 16.40 32.86 -8.29
N SER A 256 15.10 32.83 -7.99
CA SER A 256 14.46 33.58 -6.91
C SER A 256 14.93 33.17 -5.51
N SER A 257 15.47 31.96 -5.34
CA SER A 257 16.13 31.55 -4.12
C SER A 257 17.54 32.16 -4.06
N GLY A 258 17.90 32.79 -2.95
CA GLY A 258 19.22 33.40 -2.75
C GLY A 258 20.38 32.47 -3.10
N ARG A 259 21.49 33.04 -3.60
CA ARG A 259 22.64 32.28 -4.13
C ARG A 259 23.21 31.29 -3.09
N LEU A 260 23.29 31.71 -1.83
CA LEU A 260 23.76 30.85 -0.73
C LEU A 260 22.91 29.59 -0.56
N ARG A 261 21.57 29.73 -0.51
CA ARG A 261 20.65 28.61 -0.30
C ARG A 261 20.68 27.56 -1.42
N ARG A 262 21.03 27.97 -2.65
CA ARG A 262 21.14 27.08 -3.80
C ARG A 262 22.45 26.29 -3.82
N TRP A 263 23.55 26.94 -3.47
CA TRP A 263 24.89 26.35 -3.56
C TRP A 263 25.35 25.68 -2.26
N LEU A 264 24.72 25.98 -1.12
CA LEU A 264 25.03 25.37 0.16
C LEU A 264 24.98 23.82 0.13
N PRO A 265 23.95 23.16 -0.44
CA PRO A 265 23.97 21.69 -0.55
C PRO A 265 25.15 21.15 -1.36
N VAL A 266 25.56 21.85 -2.43
CA VAL A 266 26.73 21.48 -3.25
C VAL A 266 28.01 21.60 -2.44
N ALA A 267 28.16 22.67 -1.66
CA ALA A 267 29.32 22.87 -0.80
C ALA A 267 29.41 21.83 0.33
N LEU A 268 28.29 21.52 0.99
CA LEU A 268 28.24 20.54 2.07
C LEU A 268 28.51 19.11 1.58
N ILE A 269 27.85 18.68 0.49
CA ILE A 269 28.05 17.35 -0.09
C ILE A 269 29.45 17.24 -0.71
N GLY A 270 29.84 18.23 -1.51
CA GLY A 270 31.13 18.26 -2.21
C GLY A 270 32.33 18.40 -1.27
N GLY A 271 32.18 19.15 -0.17
CA GLY A 271 33.23 19.32 0.85
C GLY A 271 33.37 18.11 1.78
N ALA A 272 32.26 17.45 2.13
CA ALA A 272 32.29 16.24 2.95
C ALA A 272 32.94 15.05 2.23
N LEU A 273 32.77 14.92 0.91
CA LEU A 273 33.36 13.85 0.10
C LEU A 273 34.86 13.62 0.37
N PRO A 274 35.77 14.59 0.16
CA PRO A 274 37.19 14.42 0.42
C PRO A 274 37.53 14.22 1.90
N MET A 275 36.71 14.73 2.83
CA MET A 275 36.91 14.54 4.29
C MET A 275 36.67 13.09 4.75
N THR A 276 36.01 12.24 3.95
CA THR A 276 35.92 10.80 4.24
C THR A 276 37.26 10.05 4.14
N VAL A 277 38.30 10.72 3.60
CA VAL A 277 39.66 10.21 3.38
C VAL A 277 39.63 8.82 2.71
N SER A 278 38.87 8.72 1.62
CA SER A 278 38.58 7.46 0.93
C SER A 278 38.89 7.53 -0.57
N ARG A 279 39.50 6.47 -1.12
CA ARG A 279 39.64 6.28 -2.58
C ARG A 279 38.28 6.25 -3.27
N THR A 280 37.30 5.61 -2.63
CA THR A 280 35.92 5.49 -3.14
C THR A 280 35.27 6.86 -3.36
N SER A 281 35.50 7.80 -2.44
CA SER A 281 35.01 9.18 -2.56
C SER A 281 35.54 9.87 -3.82
N MET A 282 36.84 9.78 -4.05
CA MET A 282 37.50 10.41 -5.20
C MET A 282 37.12 9.74 -6.52
N ILE A 283 37.06 8.41 -6.56
CA ILE A 283 36.59 7.66 -7.74
C ILE A 283 35.15 8.07 -8.08
N GLY A 284 34.26 8.11 -7.08
CA GLY A 284 32.87 8.55 -7.26
C GLY A 284 32.78 9.98 -7.79
N LEU A 285 33.54 10.91 -7.21
CA LEU A 285 33.61 12.31 -7.65
C LEU A 285 34.10 12.43 -9.10
N ILE A 286 35.19 11.73 -9.45
CA ILE A 286 35.74 11.72 -10.81
C ILE A 286 34.70 11.21 -11.81
N VAL A 287 34.03 10.08 -11.51
CA VAL A 287 32.99 9.52 -12.38
C VAL A 287 31.84 10.52 -12.57
N VAL A 288 31.37 11.17 -11.51
CA VAL A 288 30.33 12.20 -11.60
C VAL A 288 30.76 13.34 -12.52
N LEU A 289 32.00 13.84 -12.39
CA LEU A 289 32.51 14.94 -13.20
C LEU A 289 32.70 14.54 -14.66
N VAL A 290 33.28 13.37 -14.93
CA VAL A 290 33.45 12.83 -16.29
C VAL A 290 32.12 12.64 -16.98
N VAL A 291 31.06 12.28 -16.25
CA VAL A 291 29.72 12.12 -16.83
C VAL A 291 28.98 13.45 -16.98
N LEU A 292 29.14 14.42 -16.07
CA LEU A 292 28.44 15.70 -16.12
C LEU A 292 29.09 16.74 -17.03
N VAL A 293 30.37 17.03 -16.82
CA VAL A 293 31.08 18.18 -17.39
C VAL A 293 31.05 18.19 -18.93
N PRO A 294 31.25 17.07 -19.64
CA PRO A 294 31.18 17.07 -21.10
C PRO A 294 29.82 17.46 -21.67
N THR A 295 28.75 17.41 -20.87
CA THR A 295 27.41 17.78 -21.35
C THR A 295 27.08 19.26 -21.23
N TRP A 296 27.90 20.04 -20.53
CA TRP A 296 27.69 21.48 -20.34
C TRP A 296 28.27 22.32 -21.49
N LYS A 297 27.81 23.56 -21.66
CA LYS A 297 28.38 24.53 -22.62
C LYS A 297 29.77 25.01 -22.14
N SER A 298 30.66 25.40 -23.06
CA SER A 298 32.07 25.71 -22.77
C SER A 298 32.28 26.68 -21.60
N GLY A 299 31.47 27.74 -21.47
CA GLY A 299 31.55 28.67 -20.34
C GLY A 299 31.25 28.03 -18.98
N ARG A 300 30.26 27.13 -18.90
CA ARG A 300 29.95 26.39 -17.66
C ARG A 300 31.00 25.32 -17.34
N ARG A 301 31.62 24.72 -18.37
CA ARG A 301 32.69 23.73 -18.20
C ARG A 301 33.90 24.35 -17.50
N TRP A 302 34.40 25.48 -18.01
CA TRP A 302 35.55 26.18 -17.43
C TRP A 302 35.23 26.74 -16.04
N ALA A 303 34.01 27.26 -15.82
CA ALA A 303 33.58 27.71 -14.50
C ALA A 303 33.57 26.56 -13.47
N ALA A 304 33.13 25.36 -13.86
CA ALA A 304 33.12 24.20 -12.97
C ALA A 304 34.53 23.68 -12.67
N LEU A 305 35.42 23.63 -13.66
CA LEU A 305 36.82 23.28 -13.46
C LEU A 305 37.54 24.30 -12.56
N GLY A 306 37.29 25.60 -12.78
CA GLY A 306 37.81 26.67 -11.91
C GLY A 306 37.28 26.56 -10.49
N PHE A 307 35.98 26.28 -10.30
CA PHE A 307 35.39 26.06 -8.97
C PHE A 307 36.01 24.86 -8.25
N LEU A 308 36.28 23.77 -8.96
CA LEU A 308 36.99 22.61 -8.43
C LEU A 308 38.43 22.93 -8.01
N ALA A 309 39.16 23.67 -8.85
CA ALA A 309 40.52 24.10 -8.54
C ALA A 309 40.56 25.02 -7.31
N VAL A 310 39.65 25.99 -7.23
CA VAL A 310 39.49 26.87 -6.06
C VAL A 310 39.09 26.06 -4.83
N GLY A 311 38.13 25.14 -4.94
CA GLY A 311 37.72 24.26 -3.85
C GLY A 311 38.86 23.40 -3.32
N ALA A 312 39.68 22.84 -4.21
CA ALA A 312 40.89 22.12 -3.84
C ALA A 312 41.92 23.05 -3.16
N GLY A 313 42.10 24.29 -3.65
CA GLY A 313 42.94 25.30 -3.00
C GLY A 313 42.47 25.64 -1.58
N VAL A 314 41.17 25.93 -1.42
CA VAL A 314 40.55 26.21 -0.12
C VAL A 314 40.70 25.02 0.83
N MET A 315 40.47 23.80 0.34
CA MET A 315 40.68 22.57 1.11
C MET A 315 42.14 22.39 1.55
N LYS A 316 43.12 22.71 0.69
CA LYS A 316 44.55 22.65 1.02
C LYS A 316 44.89 23.59 2.18
N LEU A 317 44.27 24.77 2.20
CA LEU A 317 44.47 25.80 3.22
C LEU A 317 43.72 25.47 4.51
N ALA A 318 42.46 25.04 4.41
CA ALA A 318 41.60 24.74 5.55
C ALA A 318 41.99 23.46 6.30
N VAL A 319 42.49 22.45 5.59
CA VAL A 319 42.95 21.19 6.18
C VAL A 319 44.32 20.81 5.61
N PRO A 320 45.41 21.37 6.18
CA PRO A 320 46.77 21.07 5.73
C PRO A 320 47.05 19.56 5.76
N GLY A 321 47.65 19.01 4.69
CA GLY A 321 48.01 17.60 4.58
C GLY A 321 46.90 16.65 4.09
N LEU A 322 45.63 17.08 4.03
CA LEU A 322 44.53 16.23 3.55
C LEU A 322 44.68 15.85 2.07
N ILE A 323 45.01 16.82 1.20
CA ILE A 323 45.19 16.57 -0.24
C ILE A 323 46.39 15.65 -0.49
N SER A 324 47.50 15.87 0.22
CA SER A 324 48.67 14.98 0.12
C SER A 324 48.31 13.56 0.55
N THR A 325 47.57 13.41 1.66
CA THR A 325 47.07 12.11 2.13
C THR A 325 46.19 11.43 1.08
N VAL A 326 45.25 12.17 0.47
CA VAL A 326 44.38 11.65 -0.59
C VAL A 326 45.18 11.29 -1.84
N MET A 327 46.14 12.11 -2.27
CA MET A 327 46.99 11.82 -3.43
C MET A 327 47.89 10.61 -3.19
N ASN A 328 48.40 10.44 -1.98
CA ASN A 328 49.19 9.27 -1.59
C ASN A 328 48.39 7.96 -1.68
N LEU A 329 47.06 8.01 -1.45
CA LEU A 329 46.19 6.84 -1.67
C LEU A 329 46.13 6.39 -3.15
N PHE A 330 46.41 7.30 -4.10
CA PHE A 330 46.40 7.02 -5.54
C PHE A 330 47.80 6.75 -6.09
N SER A 331 48.85 7.42 -5.61
CA SER A 331 50.23 7.12 -6.01
C SER A 331 50.64 5.70 -5.56
N ALA A 332 50.22 5.28 -4.36
CA ALA A 332 50.40 3.91 -3.88
C ALA A 332 49.61 2.84 -4.66
N PHE A 333 48.59 3.25 -5.43
CA PHE A 333 47.84 2.34 -6.31
C PHE A 333 48.54 2.12 -7.66
N LEU A 334 49.25 3.14 -8.15
CA LEU A 334 50.00 3.09 -9.42
C LEU A 334 51.43 2.57 -9.24
N GLY A 335 52.00 2.66 -8.03
CA GLY A 335 53.27 2.04 -7.66
C GLY A 335 53.11 0.59 -7.21
N SER A 336 54.00 -0.29 -7.63
CA SER A 336 54.01 -1.75 -7.38
C SER A 336 54.35 -2.16 -5.94
N GLY A 337 54.08 -1.32 -4.93
CA GLY A 337 54.72 -1.41 -3.62
C GLY A 337 53.84 -1.39 -2.35
N ASP A 338 52.50 -1.52 -2.39
CA ASP A 338 51.70 -1.50 -1.15
C ASP A 338 50.52 -2.50 -1.05
N ASN A 339 50.21 -2.87 0.20
CA ASN A 339 49.37 -3.93 0.75
C ASN A 339 47.95 -4.05 0.18
N SER A 340 47.35 -3.01 -0.41
CA SER A 340 45.95 -3.06 -0.83
C SER A 340 45.72 -3.70 -2.21
N THR A 341 46.72 -3.66 -3.10
CA THR A 341 46.67 -4.37 -4.39
C THR A 341 46.99 -5.84 -4.19
N GLN A 342 47.99 -6.15 -3.34
CA GLN A 342 48.27 -7.52 -2.90
C GLN A 342 47.10 -8.14 -2.11
N ALA A 343 46.46 -7.41 -1.18
CA ALA A 343 45.29 -7.90 -0.45
C ALA A 343 44.13 -8.27 -1.40
N ARG A 344 43.88 -7.45 -2.43
CA ARG A 344 42.86 -7.72 -3.45
C ARG A 344 43.21 -8.91 -4.33
N THR A 345 44.46 -9.03 -4.79
CA THR A 345 44.93 -10.21 -5.52
C THR A 345 44.82 -11.49 -4.68
N MET A 346 45.08 -11.39 -3.36
CA MET A 346 44.86 -12.47 -2.40
C MET A 346 43.37 -12.76 -2.15
N ASP A 347 42.47 -11.78 -2.20
CA ASP A 347 41.02 -12.00 -2.13
C ASP A 347 40.54 -12.78 -3.35
N TYR A 348 40.99 -12.43 -4.57
CA TYR A 348 40.64 -13.17 -5.79
C TYR A 348 41.10 -14.63 -5.71
N ALA A 349 42.33 -14.88 -5.26
CA ALA A 349 42.85 -16.24 -5.08
C ALA A 349 42.11 -17.01 -3.98
N GLY A 350 41.83 -16.37 -2.84
CA GLY A 350 41.13 -16.98 -1.70
C GLY A 350 39.66 -17.28 -1.98
N VAL A 351 39.05 -16.57 -2.94
CA VAL A 351 37.65 -16.70 -3.32
C VAL A 351 37.43 -17.63 -4.52
N ALA A 352 38.45 -17.82 -5.37
CA ALA A 352 38.37 -18.63 -6.59
C ALA A 352 37.83 -20.05 -6.34
N GLN A 353 38.23 -20.69 -5.24
CA GLN A 353 37.75 -22.02 -4.85
C GLN A 353 36.22 -22.06 -4.63
N TYR A 354 35.63 -21.02 -4.05
CA TYR A 354 34.19 -20.96 -3.79
C TYR A 354 33.40 -20.73 -5.08
N VAL A 355 33.96 -19.94 -6.00
CA VAL A 355 33.38 -19.71 -7.33
C VAL A 355 33.44 -20.97 -8.18
N ALA A 356 34.57 -21.69 -8.16
CA ALA A 356 34.75 -22.93 -8.92
C ALA A 356 33.77 -24.03 -8.50
N GLN A 357 33.41 -24.10 -7.21
CA GLN A 357 32.42 -25.06 -6.72
C GLN A 357 31.01 -24.81 -7.29
N ARG A 358 30.62 -23.53 -7.46
CA ARG A 358 29.25 -23.13 -7.85
C ARG A 358 29.24 -21.89 -8.74
N PRO A 359 29.64 -22.00 -10.02
CA PRO A 359 29.89 -20.82 -10.86
C PRO A 359 28.62 -20.06 -11.27
N LEU A 360 27.50 -20.75 -11.47
CA LEU A 360 26.29 -20.13 -12.06
C LEU A 360 25.44 -19.35 -11.06
N PHE A 361 25.13 -19.94 -9.91
CA PHE A 361 24.21 -19.38 -8.90
C PHE A 361 24.81 -19.23 -7.50
N GLY A 362 26.12 -19.48 -7.35
CA GLY A 362 26.84 -19.26 -6.10
C GLY A 362 26.37 -20.14 -4.94
N ARG A 363 26.83 -19.80 -3.73
CA ARG A 363 26.59 -20.55 -2.49
C ARG A 363 25.32 -20.13 -1.73
N GLY A 364 24.72 -19.00 -2.06
CA GLY A 364 23.57 -18.43 -1.37
C GLY A 364 23.74 -16.93 -1.11
N TRP A 365 22.71 -16.14 -1.39
CA TRP A 365 22.69 -14.70 -1.11
C TRP A 365 22.97 -14.38 0.37
N ARG A 366 23.90 -13.47 0.66
CA ARG A 366 24.34 -13.08 2.01
C ARG A 366 24.93 -14.20 2.87
N THR A 367 25.35 -15.31 2.28
CA THR A 367 25.97 -16.42 3.03
C THR A 367 27.46 -16.25 3.23
N PHE A 368 28.12 -15.35 2.50
CA PHE A 368 29.56 -15.13 2.60
C PHE A 368 29.88 -14.12 3.71
N ILE A 369 29.68 -14.57 4.95
CA ILE A 369 29.76 -13.72 6.14
C ILE A 369 31.22 -13.43 6.52
N PRO A 370 31.62 -12.16 6.72
CA PRO A 370 33.01 -11.81 7.01
C PRO A 370 33.61 -12.47 8.26
N THR A 371 32.80 -12.74 9.29
CA THR A 371 33.26 -13.38 10.54
C THR A 371 33.61 -14.86 10.37
N ILE A 372 33.12 -15.52 9.33
CA ILE A 372 33.39 -16.93 9.03
C ILE A 372 34.44 -17.06 7.94
N TYR A 373 34.36 -16.19 6.93
CA TYR A 373 35.17 -16.27 5.73
C TYR A 373 36.23 -15.17 5.73
N ARG A 374 35.95 -14.06 5.05
CA ARG A 374 36.79 -12.87 4.97
C ARG A 374 36.00 -11.73 4.33
N TYR A 375 36.48 -10.50 4.49
CA TYR A 375 36.04 -9.38 3.69
C TYR A 375 36.56 -9.51 2.26
N THR A 376 35.74 -9.18 1.27
CA THR A 376 36.11 -9.20 -0.17
C THR A 376 36.30 -7.80 -0.74
N ASP A 377 35.83 -6.77 -0.04
CA ASP A 377 35.89 -5.35 -0.43
C ASP A 377 35.54 -5.08 -1.91
N ASN A 378 34.61 -5.86 -2.48
CA ASN A 378 34.16 -5.74 -3.86
C ASN A 378 32.79 -6.41 -4.04
N GLN A 379 31.76 -5.61 -4.36
CA GLN A 379 30.40 -6.10 -4.51
C GLN A 379 30.25 -7.12 -5.65
N TYR A 380 31.00 -6.98 -6.74
CA TYR A 380 30.92 -7.91 -7.88
C TYR A 380 31.56 -9.23 -7.55
N LEU A 381 32.73 -9.22 -6.90
CA LEU A 381 33.38 -10.44 -6.45
C LEU A 381 32.50 -11.17 -5.42
N LEU A 382 31.96 -10.42 -4.44
CA LEU A 382 31.01 -10.96 -3.46
C LEU A 382 29.77 -11.57 -4.14
N ALA A 383 29.21 -10.88 -5.14
CA ALA A 383 28.05 -11.38 -5.88
C ALA A 383 28.35 -12.66 -6.66
N VAL A 384 29.54 -12.78 -7.27
CA VAL A 384 29.93 -14.01 -7.98
C VAL A 384 30.01 -15.19 -7.00
N VAL A 385 30.42 -14.98 -5.75
CA VAL A 385 30.43 -16.03 -4.73
C VAL A 385 29.04 -16.41 -4.26
N GLU A 386 28.23 -15.39 -3.94
CA GLU A 386 26.95 -15.59 -3.28
C GLU A 386 25.87 -16.03 -4.28
N ILE A 387 25.72 -15.30 -5.37
CA ILE A 387 24.65 -15.48 -6.37
C ILE A 387 25.16 -15.89 -7.75
N GLY A 388 26.45 -16.21 -7.86
CA GLY A 388 27.07 -16.70 -9.09
C GLY A 388 27.27 -15.63 -10.16
N ILE A 389 27.85 -16.03 -11.29
CA ILE A 389 28.07 -15.15 -12.45
C ILE A 389 26.74 -14.58 -12.94
N VAL A 390 25.66 -15.36 -12.94
CA VAL A 390 24.33 -14.91 -13.35
C VAL A 390 23.84 -13.78 -12.45
N GLY A 391 23.95 -13.95 -11.13
CA GLY A 391 23.54 -12.92 -10.17
C GLY A 391 24.38 -11.66 -10.26
N ALA A 392 25.70 -11.78 -10.43
CA ALA A 392 26.60 -10.64 -10.64
C ALA A 392 26.24 -9.85 -11.92
N LEU A 393 25.94 -10.55 -13.02
CA LEU A 393 25.44 -9.92 -14.25
C LEU A 393 24.10 -9.22 -14.02
N CYS A 394 23.19 -9.79 -13.23
CA CYS A 394 21.93 -9.12 -12.88
C CYS A 394 22.15 -7.78 -12.15
N ILE A 395 23.14 -7.69 -11.25
CA ILE A 395 23.51 -6.43 -10.58
C ILE A 395 23.98 -5.39 -11.60
N ILE A 396 24.86 -5.78 -12.54
CA ILE A 396 25.33 -4.88 -13.61
C ILE A 396 24.15 -4.42 -14.47
N VAL A 397 23.25 -5.33 -14.85
CA VAL A 397 22.04 -5.03 -15.62
C VAL A 397 21.12 -4.05 -14.88
N LEU A 398 21.01 -4.13 -13.55
CA LEU A 398 20.25 -3.16 -12.76
C LEU A 398 20.80 -1.74 -12.93
N TYR A 399 22.10 -1.56 -12.73
CA TYR A 399 22.75 -0.25 -12.89
C TYR A 399 22.62 0.28 -14.33
N LEU A 400 22.91 -0.56 -15.33
CA LEU A 400 22.79 -0.21 -16.74
C LEU A 400 21.35 0.11 -17.14
N THR A 401 20.36 -0.55 -16.55
CA THR A 401 18.94 -0.26 -16.78
C THR A 401 18.59 1.14 -16.29
N GLY A 402 19.05 1.53 -15.09
CA GLY A 402 18.87 2.90 -14.58
C GLY A 402 19.51 3.95 -15.50
N ILE A 403 20.76 3.72 -15.93
CA ILE A 403 21.47 4.59 -16.89
C ILE A 403 20.69 4.70 -18.21
N ARG A 404 20.22 3.58 -18.76
CA ARG A 404 19.47 3.54 -20.02
C ARG A 404 18.13 4.26 -19.91
N CYS A 405 17.41 4.08 -18.80
CA CYS A 405 16.16 4.78 -18.53
C CYS A 405 16.38 6.30 -18.46
N ALA A 406 17.41 6.73 -17.73
CA ALA A 406 17.77 8.13 -17.58
C ALA A 406 18.19 8.78 -18.92
N ARG A 407 19.08 8.12 -19.68
CA ARG A 407 19.53 8.59 -21.00
C ARG A 407 18.37 8.70 -21.99
N ARG A 408 17.53 7.67 -22.07
CA ARG A 408 16.38 7.68 -22.99
C ARG A 408 15.34 8.73 -22.59
N GLY A 409 15.12 8.95 -21.29
CA GLY A 409 14.25 10.02 -20.81
C GLY A 409 14.79 11.41 -21.17
N ARG A 410 16.11 11.61 -21.06
CA ARG A 410 16.80 12.86 -21.47
C ARG A 410 16.68 13.15 -22.97
N GLU A 411 16.70 12.13 -23.82
CA GLU A 411 16.57 12.31 -25.27
C GLU A 411 15.17 12.78 -25.70
N LEU A 412 14.15 12.54 -24.88
CA LEU A 412 12.76 12.92 -25.17
C LEU A 412 12.42 14.37 -24.78
N TRP A 413 13.22 15.00 -23.92
CA TRP A 413 13.00 16.36 -23.46
C TRP A 413 13.78 17.37 -24.30
N THR A 414 13.17 18.50 -24.63
CA THR A 414 13.81 19.65 -25.31
C THR A 414 14.33 20.69 -24.33
N ASP A 415 13.67 20.84 -23.19
CA ASP A 415 14.02 21.76 -22.09
C ASP A 415 15.37 21.40 -21.43
N GLU A 416 16.31 22.35 -21.41
CA GLU A 416 17.68 22.14 -20.91
C GLU A 416 17.71 21.75 -19.41
N PRO A 417 17.00 22.45 -18.47
CA PRO A 417 16.90 22.05 -17.06
C PRO A 417 16.37 20.63 -16.83
N THR A 418 15.37 20.20 -17.59
CA THR A 418 14.79 18.86 -17.44
C THR A 418 15.73 17.78 -18.00
N ARG A 419 16.45 18.05 -19.09
CA ARG A 419 17.50 17.17 -19.62
C ARG A 419 18.68 17.00 -18.65
N GLU A 420 18.98 18.02 -17.85
CA GLU A 420 20.01 17.95 -16.80
C GLU A 420 19.62 16.99 -15.67
N ILE A 421 18.32 16.84 -15.35
CA ILE A 421 17.84 15.83 -14.38
C ILE A 421 18.17 14.42 -14.89
N GLY A 422 17.90 14.14 -16.17
CA GLY A 422 18.26 12.88 -16.79
C GLY A 422 19.78 12.61 -16.74
N GLN A 423 20.62 13.62 -16.96
CA GLN A 423 22.08 13.46 -16.83
C GLN A 423 22.50 13.19 -15.39
N SER A 424 21.82 13.80 -14.43
CA SER A 424 22.12 13.61 -13.00
C SER A 424 21.87 12.16 -12.59
N PHE A 425 20.79 11.54 -13.09
CA PHE A 425 20.57 10.10 -12.93
C PHE A 425 21.66 9.26 -13.61
N VAL A 426 22.09 9.60 -14.83
CA VAL A 426 23.19 8.88 -15.51
C VAL A 426 24.47 8.95 -14.68
N ALA A 427 24.85 10.13 -14.18
CA ALA A 427 26.02 10.34 -13.34
C ALA A 427 25.93 9.56 -12.01
N ALA A 428 24.78 9.63 -11.32
CA ALA A 428 24.57 8.94 -10.05
C ALA A 428 24.63 7.40 -10.21
N MET A 429 23.96 6.85 -11.22
CA MET A 429 23.96 5.40 -11.47
C MET A 429 25.32 4.90 -11.97
N ALA A 430 26.05 5.71 -12.75
CA ALA A 430 27.42 5.40 -13.15
C ALA A 430 28.38 5.43 -11.96
N ALA A 431 28.25 6.41 -11.07
CA ALA A 431 29.01 6.46 -9.82
C ALA A 431 28.74 5.22 -8.98
N ALA A 432 27.47 4.83 -8.79
CA ALA A 432 27.10 3.62 -8.07
C ALA A 432 27.70 2.34 -8.67
N LEU A 433 27.65 2.19 -9.99
CA LEU A 433 28.23 1.07 -10.74
C LEU A 433 29.74 0.96 -10.48
N VAL A 434 30.49 2.06 -10.64
CA VAL A 434 31.96 2.04 -10.50
C VAL A 434 32.37 1.90 -9.05
N VAL A 435 31.74 2.64 -8.14
CA VAL A 435 32.04 2.61 -6.70
C VAL A 435 31.77 1.24 -6.09
N SER A 436 30.78 0.49 -6.58
CA SER A 436 30.51 -0.89 -6.13
C SER A 436 31.66 -1.86 -6.37
N ALA A 437 32.64 -1.52 -7.23
CA ALA A 437 33.86 -2.32 -7.37
C ALA A 437 34.87 -2.09 -6.23
N THR A 438 34.62 -1.14 -5.33
CA THR A 438 35.58 -0.70 -4.31
C THR A 438 35.25 -1.18 -2.89
N PHE A 439 34.03 -1.66 -2.65
CA PHE A 439 33.56 -2.25 -1.39
C PHE A 439 32.28 -3.09 -1.62
N ASP A 440 31.82 -3.82 -0.60
CA ASP A 440 30.58 -4.62 -0.56
C ASP A 440 29.32 -3.75 -0.45
N SER A 441 29.07 -2.98 -1.50
CA SER A 441 28.13 -1.86 -1.48
C SER A 441 26.67 -2.18 -1.14
N LEU A 442 26.17 -3.39 -1.46
CA LEU A 442 24.81 -3.81 -1.13
C LEU A 442 24.68 -4.41 0.29
N GLY A 443 25.80 -4.57 1.01
CA GLY A 443 25.82 -4.85 2.44
C GLY A 443 25.38 -3.65 3.28
N PHE A 444 25.65 -2.45 2.76
CA PHE A 444 25.41 -1.16 3.41
C PHE A 444 23.98 -0.63 3.17
N PRO A 445 23.11 -0.53 4.21
CA PRO A 445 21.69 -0.23 4.05
C PRO A 445 21.37 1.12 3.39
N MET A 446 22.10 2.19 3.73
CA MET A 446 21.89 3.53 3.18
C MET A 446 22.28 3.56 1.71
N PHE A 447 23.45 3.01 1.36
CA PHE A 447 23.90 2.94 -0.04
C PHE A 447 22.90 2.14 -0.90
N ALA A 448 22.56 0.92 -0.48
CA ALA A 448 21.61 0.08 -1.18
C ALA A 448 20.24 0.77 -1.33
N GLY A 449 19.73 1.37 -0.25
CA GLY A 449 18.45 2.08 -0.24
C GLY A 449 18.40 3.24 -1.23
N VAL A 450 19.49 4.03 -1.35
CA VAL A 450 19.60 5.14 -2.31
C VAL A 450 19.68 4.62 -3.74
N VAL A 451 20.49 3.59 -4.01
CA VAL A 451 20.60 2.97 -5.35
C VAL A 451 19.24 2.49 -5.85
N PHE A 452 18.52 1.69 -5.05
CA PHE A 452 17.23 1.13 -5.47
C PHE A 452 16.14 2.21 -5.60
N LEU A 453 16.19 3.26 -4.78
CA LEU A 453 15.31 4.41 -4.95
C LEU A 453 15.60 5.17 -6.25
N LEU A 454 16.87 5.48 -6.55
CA LEU A 454 17.28 6.15 -7.79
C LEU A 454 16.95 5.30 -9.02
N LEU A 455 17.10 3.98 -8.93
CA LEU A 455 16.69 3.06 -9.97
C LEU A 455 15.19 3.18 -10.26
N GLY A 456 14.33 3.12 -9.24
CA GLY A 456 12.88 3.32 -9.37
C GLY A 456 12.52 4.69 -9.95
N CYS A 457 13.17 5.75 -9.44
CA CYS A 457 13.00 7.12 -9.91
C CYS A 457 13.43 7.33 -11.38
N SER A 458 14.49 6.66 -11.83
CA SER A 458 14.92 6.72 -13.24
C SER A 458 13.88 6.07 -14.17
N GLY A 459 13.22 5.00 -13.73
CA GLY A 459 12.12 4.37 -14.43
C GLY A 459 10.87 5.26 -14.49
N ALA A 460 10.57 5.95 -13.39
CA ALA A 460 9.51 6.96 -13.34
C ALA A 460 9.80 8.12 -14.30
N TYR A 461 11.03 8.65 -14.30
CA TYR A 461 11.48 9.72 -15.20
C TYR A 461 11.24 9.35 -16.67
N LEU A 462 11.69 8.17 -17.12
CA LEU A 462 11.43 7.72 -18.50
C LEU A 462 9.91 7.57 -18.78
N GLY A 463 9.15 7.03 -17.83
CA GLY A 463 7.71 6.88 -17.97
C GLY A 463 7.00 8.22 -18.14
N ILE A 464 7.40 9.24 -17.38
CA ILE A 464 6.91 10.62 -17.47
C ILE A 464 7.31 11.22 -18.81
N SER A 465 8.59 11.14 -19.18
CA SER A 465 9.12 11.62 -20.46
C SER A 465 8.36 11.07 -21.67
N ARG A 466 7.94 9.80 -21.64
CA ARG A 466 7.15 9.20 -22.73
C ARG A 466 5.74 9.76 -22.82
N ARG A 467 5.07 9.97 -21.68
CA ARG A 467 3.70 10.49 -21.64
C ARG A 467 3.62 11.95 -22.04
N GLU A 468 4.59 12.75 -21.61
CA GLU A 468 4.63 14.19 -21.89
C GLU A 468 5.31 14.49 -23.24
N GLY A 469 6.21 13.62 -23.71
CA GLY A 469 6.90 13.75 -25.00
C GLY A 469 6.01 13.54 -26.24
N ASP A 470 4.90 12.80 -26.11
CA ASP A 470 3.93 12.63 -27.21
C ASP A 470 3.13 13.92 -27.52
N LEU A 471 3.24 14.96 -26.67
CA LEU A 471 2.56 16.25 -26.85
C LEU A 471 3.39 17.28 -27.64
N VAL A 472 4.65 16.98 -27.98
CA VAL A 472 5.53 17.91 -28.71
C VAL A 472 5.71 17.40 -30.15
N PRO A 473 5.33 18.16 -31.19
CA PRO A 473 5.50 17.73 -32.58
C PRO A 473 6.97 17.46 -32.87
N ARG A 474 7.29 16.25 -33.34
CA ARG A 474 8.63 15.92 -33.83
C ARG A 474 8.93 16.82 -35.02
N ARG A 475 10.10 17.49 -35.01
CA ARG A 475 10.62 18.12 -36.23
C ARG A 475 10.86 17.00 -37.24
N ASP A 476 10.13 17.06 -38.34
CA ASP A 476 10.31 16.16 -39.48
C ASP A 476 11.74 16.36 -40.02
N PRO A 477 12.59 15.31 -40.07
CA PRO A 477 13.93 15.42 -40.64
C PRO A 477 13.91 15.95 -42.08
N ALA A 478 12.83 15.69 -42.83
CA ALA A 478 12.64 16.18 -44.19
C ALA A 478 12.48 17.72 -44.25
N ALA A 479 11.84 18.32 -43.25
CA ALA A 479 11.64 19.78 -43.19
C ALA A 479 12.93 20.53 -42.80
N VAL A 480 13.87 19.87 -42.10
CA VAL A 480 15.19 20.43 -41.77
C VAL A 480 16.14 20.37 -42.98
N LEU A 481 15.99 19.34 -43.83
CA LEU A 481 16.75 19.20 -45.07
C LEU A 481 16.25 20.14 -46.18
N ALA A 482 14.96 20.47 -46.20
CA ALA A 482 14.37 21.42 -47.16
C ALA A 482 14.72 22.91 -46.90
N GLY A 483 15.35 23.22 -45.76
CA GLY A 483 15.70 24.58 -45.35
C GLY A 483 17.16 24.99 -45.61
N LEU A 484 17.95 24.17 -46.32
CA LEU A 484 19.34 24.48 -46.66
C LEU A 484 19.42 25.22 -48.01
N PRO A 485 20.25 26.27 -48.15
CA PRO A 485 20.40 27.02 -49.40
C PRO A 485 21.01 26.15 -50.52
N PRO A 486 20.62 26.36 -51.79
CA PRO A 486 21.03 25.51 -52.91
C PRO A 486 22.44 25.86 -53.37
N ALA A 487 23.44 25.15 -52.87
CA ALA A 487 24.81 25.27 -53.39
C ALA A 487 25.60 23.97 -53.45
N PHE A 488 25.04 22.84 -53.03
CA PHE A 488 25.73 21.55 -53.09
C PHE A 488 24.75 20.46 -53.52
N PHE A 489 25.22 19.58 -54.40
CA PHE A 489 24.52 18.47 -55.06
C PHE A 489 23.91 18.77 -56.43
N SER A 490 24.74 19.33 -57.32
CA SER A 490 24.83 18.76 -58.67
C SER A 490 25.58 17.44 -58.58
N LEU A 491 24.94 16.31 -58.91
CA LEU A 491 25.59 15.18 -59.59
C LEU A 491 24.50 14.18 -60.03
N ARG A 492 24.43 13.99 -61.34
CA ARG A 492 23.53 13.13 -62.11
C ARG A 492 23.47 11.69 -61.60
N LYS A 493 22.27 11.09 -61.68
CA LYS A 493 22.04 9.71 -62.21
C LYS A 493 20.54 9.48 -62.49
N PRO A 494 20.15 8.45 -63.28
CA PRO A 494 19.57 8.62 -64.62
C PRO A 494 18.05 8.34 -64.72
N ALA A 495 17.55 8.46 -65.94
CA ALA A 495 16.15 8.52 -66.39
C ALA A 495 15.27 7.27 -66.14
N ALA A 496 14.02 7.55 -65.73
CA ALA A 496 12.70 7.08 -66.21
C ALA A 496 12.39 5.56 -66.35
N PRO A 497 11.12 5.10 -66.20
CA PRO A 497 10.00 5.59 -67.01
C PRO A 497 8.74 6.00 -66.23
N SER A 498 8.10 7.06 -66.71
CA SER A 498 6.66 7.33 -66.58
C SER A 498 5.87 6.42 -67.54
N PRO A 499 4.55 6.30 -67.37
CA PRO A 499 3.71 7.30 -68.03
C PRO A 499 2.63 7.88 -67.11
N ALA A 500 2.32 9.14 -67.41
CA ALA A 500 1.17 9.88 -66.91
C ALA A 500 -0.09 9.55 -67.77
N PRO A 501 -1.14 10.37 -67.83
CA PRO A 501 -2.38 10.23 -67.07
C PRO A 501 -3.64 10.21 -67.97
N ALA A 502 -4.80 9.73 -67.48
CA ALA A 502 -6.11 10.10 -68.06
C ALA A 502 -7.29 9.76 -67.13
N ALA A 503 -8.31 10.64 -67.18
CA ALA A 503 -9.66 10.56 -66.61
C ALA A 503 -9.75 10.70 -65.06
N ALA A 504 -10.11 11.84 -64.47
CA ALA A 504 -11.24 12.74 -64.71
C ALA A 504 -12.62 12.09 -64.50
N TYR A 505 -13.42 12.76 -63.66
CA TYR A 505 -14.87 12.75 -63.56
C TYR A 505 -15.61 11.61 -62.83
N MET A 506 -16.48 12.06 -61.92
CA MET A 506 -17.72 11.43 -61.41
C MET A 506 -17.63 10.24 -60.46
N LEU A 507 -17.98 10.51 -59.19
CA LEU A 507 -18.89 9.76 -58.29
C LEU A 507 -18.58 10.25 -56.87
N ASP A 508 -19.26 11.28 -56.36
CA ASP A 508 -20.67 11.33 -55.93
C ASP A 508 -21.00 10.43 -54.73
N MET A 509 -21.77 11.02 -53.81
CA MET A 509 -22.56 10.38 -52.76
C MET A 509 -21.87 9.39 -51.80
N ALA A 510 -21.39 9.90 -50.66
CA ALA A 510 -21.77 9.41 -49.32
C ALA A 510 -20.76 9.88 -48.26
N ARG A 511 -21.16 10.85 -47.42
CA ARG A 511 -20.88 10.92 -45.97
C ARG A 511 -21.39 12.25 -45.40
N LEU A 512 -22.71 12.38 -45.39
CA LEU A 512 -23.43 13.17 -44.39
C LEU A 512 -23.97 12.17 -43.35
N THR A 513 -23.66 12.42 -42.07
CA THR A 513 -24.59 12.46 -40.93
C THR A 513 -23.91 12.07 -39.61
N ARG A 514 -23.90 13.02 -38.66
CA ARG A 514 -24.35 12.90 -37.27
C ARG A 514 -23.88 14.11 -36.44
N THR A 515 -24.77 15.07 -36.19
CA THR A 515 -25.20 15.45 -34.83
C THR A 515 -26.26 16.57 -34.84
N PRO A 516 -27.22 16.57 -33.90
CA PRO A 516 -28.48 17.34 -33.96
C PRO A 516 -28.40 18.75 -33.34
N GLN A 517 -27.22 19.33 -33.21
CA GLN A 517 -27.04 20.69 -32.67
C GLN A 517 -26.73 21.74 -33.76
N ALA A 518 -26.56 21.31 -35.01
CA ALA A 518 -26.30 22.18 -36.15
C ALA A 518 -27.57 22.60 -36.93
N ILE A 519 -28.76 22.16 -36.50
CA ILE A 519 -30.03 22.49 -37.19
C ILE A 519 -30.72 23.71 -36.55
N ALA A 520 -30.54 23.95 -35.25
CA ALA A 520 -31.15 25.10 -34.56
C ALA A 520 -30.44 26.45 -34.81
N ALA A 521 -29.20 26.44 -35.30
CA ALA A 521 -28.43 27.66 -35.56
C ALA A 521 -28.59 28.19 -37.00
N THR A 522 -29.16 27.38 -37.90
CA THR A 522 -29.16 27.65 -39.36
C THR A 522 -30.50 28.22 -39.86
N LEU A 523 -31.56 28.15 -39.05
CA LEU A 523 -32.90 28.66 -39.41
C LEU A 523 -33.24 30.03 -38.81
N ARG A 524 -32.29 30.66 -38.09
CA ARG A 524 -32.48 32.01 -37.54
C ARG A 524 -32.56 33.16 -38.58
N PRO A 525 -32.09 33.04 -39.83
CA PRO A 525 -32.20 34.14 -40.80
C PRO A 525 -33.52 34.20 -41.60
N TRP A 526 -34.46 33.26 -41.42
CA TRP A 526 -35.65 33.13 -42.29
C TRP A 526 -36.99 33.30 -41.54
N LEU A 527 -36.98 33.89 -40.35
CA LEU A 527 -38.21 34.32 -39.67
C LEU A 527 -38.49 35.81 -39.98
N PRO A 528 -39.70 36.17 -40.44
CA PRO A 528 -40.07 37.56 -40.69
C PRO A 528 -40.16 38.38 -39.38
N PRO A 529 -40.00 39.72 -39.44
CA PRO A 529 -40.01 40.57 -38.26
C PRO A 529 -41.45 40.72 -37.75
N ALA A 530 -41.68 40.41 -36.48
CA ALA A 530 -42.93 40.77 -35.82
C ALA A 530 -42.76 42.15 -35.17
N GLU A 531 -43.42 43.13 -35.77
CA GLU A 531 -43.75 44.43 -35.18
C GLU A 531 -44.80 44.28 -34.06
N ASP A 532 -44.89 45.35 -33.26
CA ASP A 532 -45.92 45.71 -32.29
C ASP A 532 -45.90 45.09 -30.88
N ASP A 533 -45.32 45.91 -29.99
CA ASP A 533 -45.77 46.08 -28.61
C ASP A 533 -47.24 46.56 -28.57
N THR A 534 -47.97 46.07 -27.57
CA THR A 534 -49.31 46.47 -27.10
C THR A 534 -50.54 46.02 -27.89
N LEU A 535 -51.17 44.92 -27.43
CA LEU A 535 -52.57 44.88 -26.96
C LEU A 535 -52.99 43.42 -26.70
N MET A 536 -53.29 43.13 -25.43
CA MET A 536 -54.29 42.17 -24.90
C MET A 536 -53.79 41.55 -23.57
N LEU A 537 -54.03 42.28 -22.48
CA LEU A 537 -54.46 41.72 -21.19
C LEU A 537 -55.67 40.76 -21.41
N PRO A 538 -56.23 40.02 -20.43
CA PRO A 538 -55.74 39.36 -19.20
C PRO A 538 -56.44 37.99 -18.95
N ILE A 539 -55.76 36.83 -18.89
CA ILE A 539 -56.43 35.55 -18.49
C ILE A 539 -55.57 34.70 -17.54
N MET A 540 -54.97 35.28 -16.48
CA MET A 540 -54.39 34.47 -15.37
C MET A 540 -54.50 35.16 -14.00
N LYS A 541 -55.66 35.77 -13.69
CA LYS A 541 -56.05 36.13 -12.32
C LYS A 541 -57.26 35.30 -11.90
N SER A 542 -57.04 34.06 -11.48
CA SER A 542 -58.06 33.28 -10.77
C SER A 542 -57.52 32.04 -10.05
N VAL A 543 -56.48 32.17 -9.20
CA VAL A 543 -56.40 31.36 -7.97
C VAL A 543 -55.74 32.23 -6.91
N GLY A 544 -56.51 32.56 -5.86
CA GLY A 544 -56.08 33.42 -4.78
C GLY A 544 -55.05 32.76 -3.86
N VAL A 545 -53.96 33.47 -3.60
CA VAL A 545 -53.18 33.35 -2.37
C VAL A 545 -52.78 34.77 -1.97
N GLN A 546 -53.33 35.24 -0.85
CA GLN A 546 -52.97 36.52 -0.23
C GLN A 546 -51.55 36.43 0.33
N ALA A 547 -50.72 37.42 0.01
CA ALA A 547 -49.44 37.63 0.68
C ALA A 547 -49.67 38.17 2.11
N PRO A 548 -48.99 37.66 3.16
CA PRO A 548 -49.00 38.31 4.45
C PRO A 548 -48.09 39.55 4.44
N LEU A 549 -48.59 40.59 5.09
CA LEU A 549 -47.94 41.86 5.37
C LEU A 549 -46.56 41.69 6.02
N ALA A 550 -45.63 42.52 5.56
CA ALA A 550 -44.33 42.72 6.19
C ALA A 550 -44.49 43.34 7.59
N SER A 551 -43.98 42.64 8.61
CA SER A 551 -43.56 43.27 9.86
C SER A 551 -42.38 42.49 10.47
N GLU A 552 -41.38 43.28 10.85
CA GLU A 552 -40.38 43.07 11.91
C GLU A 552 -39.29 41.98 11.75
N THR A 553 -38.09 42.49 11.45
CA THR A 553 -36.78 42.12 12.02
C THR A 553 -36.70 40.78 12.76
N GLY A 554 -36.33 39.74 12.02
CA GLY A 554 -35.72 38.52 12.56
C GLY A 554 -34.79 37.94 11.51
N GLU A 555 -33.49 37.92 11.80
CA GLU A 555 -32.50 37.23 10.96
C GLU A 555 -32.95 35.79 10.74
N ILE A 556 -33.31 35.45 9.49
CA ILE A 556 -33.46 34.05 9.07
C ILE A 556 -32.02 33.49 9.05
N PRO A 557 -31.67 32.49 9.89
CA PRO A 557 -30.35 31.90 9.80
C PRO A 557 -30.25 31.23 8.44
N VAL A 558 -29.34 31.73 7.60
CA VAL A 558 -29.00 31.13 6.31
C VAL A 558 -28.51 29.71 6.58
N VAL A 559 -29.41 28.73 6.42
CA VAL A 559 -29.03 27.32 6.43
C VAL A 559 -28.17 27.10 5.19
N LYS A 560 -26.86 26.98 5.41
CA LYS A 560 -25.90 26.63 4.36
C LYS A 560 -26.39 25.35 3.66
N PRO A 561 -26.47 25.31 2.32
CA PRO A 561 -26.84 24.10 1.62
C PRO A 561 -25.86 22.99 1.99
N GLU A 562 -26.36 21.94 2.62
CA GLU A 562 -25.54 20.82 3.07
C GLU A 562 -24.80 20.20 1.89
N ALA A 563 -23.49 20.01 2.04
CA ALA A 563 -22.66 19.43 0.99
C ALA A 563 -23.20 18.05 0.57
N PRO A 564 -23.15 17.68 -0.72
CA PRO A 564 -23.76 16.45 -1.22
C PRO A 564 -23.28 15.24 -0.42
N ILE A 565 -24.23 14.57 0.25
CA ILE A 565 -24.06 13.47 1.21
C ILE A 565 -23.12 12.37 0.66
N GLY A 566 -23.22 12.06 -0.64
CA GLY A 566 -22.37 11.08 -1.31
C GLY A 566 -20.86 11.40 -1.25
N GLY A 567 -20.48 12.67 -1.18
CA GLY A 567 -19.09 13.10 -1.04
C GLY A 567 -18.51 12.85 0.36
N GLN A 568 -19.35 12.92 1.40
CA GLN A 568 -18.96 12.67 2.79
C GLN A 568 -18.90 11.18 3.09
N ILE A 569 -19.91 10.41 2.65
CA ILE A 569 -19.95 8.95 2.78
C ILE A 569 -18.71 8.32 2.12
N ARG A 570 -18.38 8.70 0.88
CA ARG A 570 -17.20 8.16 0.18
C ARG A 570 -15.89 8.46 0.90
N LYS A 571 -15.77 9.64 1.52
CA LYS A 571 -14.59 10.00 2.33
C LYS A 571 -14.56 9.20 3.63
N GLY A 572 -15.69 9.05 4.31
CA GLY A 572 -15.84 8.26 5.53
C GLY A 572 -15.45 6.80 5.32
N VAL A 573 -16.02 6.15 4.30
CA VAL A 573 -15.69 4.77 3.92
C VAL A 573 -14.20 4.62 3.59
N ARG A 574 -13.62 5.57 2.87
CA ARG A 574 -12.19 5.53 2.53
C ARG A 574 -11.30 5.60 3.77
N TRP A 575 -11.60 6.49 4.71
CA TRP A 575 -10.83 6.63 5.94
C TRP A 575 -11.03 5.41 6.87
N SER A 576 -12.25 4.87 6.96
CA SER A 576 -12.52 3.63 7.70
C SER A 576 -11.74 2.43 7.13
N PHE A 577 -11.66 2.30 5.80
CA PHE A 577 -10.85 1.25 5.17
C PHE A 577 -9.35 1.42 5.49
N VAL A 578 -8.82 2.64 5.34
CA VAL A 578 -7.42 2.92 5.67
C VAL A 578 -7.14 2.62 7.15
N ASN A 579 -8.01 3.06 8.05
CA ASN A 579 -7.91 2.80 9.48
C ASN A 579 -7.85 1.28 9.76
N THR A 580 -8.79 0.53 9.20
CA THR A 580 -8.87 -0.94 9.38
C THR A 580 -7.59 -1.63 8.92
N VAL A 581 -7.06 -1.27 7.74
CA VAL A 581 -5.83 -1.88 7.21
C VAL A 581 -4.62 -1.52 8.08
N VAL A 582 -4.45 -0.25 8.44
CA VAL A 582 -3.33 0.21 9.26
C VAL A 582 -3.36 -0.44 10.64
N MET A 583 -4.53 -0.45 11.31
CA MET A 583 -4.67 -1.05 12.64
C MET A 583 -4.49 -2.57 12.62
N ARG A 584 -5.05 -3.28 11.63
CA ARG A 584 -4.85 -4.75 11.51
C ARG A 584 -3.40 -5.11 11.28
N LEU A 585 -2.72 -4.41 10.39
CA LEU A 585 -1.30 -4.65 10.12
C LEU A 585 -0.44 -4.29 11.33
N GLY A 586 -0.72 -3.15 11.97
CA GLY A 586 -0.07 -2.73 13.21
C GLY A 586 -0.21 -3.79 14.32
N ASN A 587 -1.43 -4.25 14.59
CA ASN A 587 -1.70 -5.28 15.58
C ASN A 587 -1.04 -6.62 15.25
N PHE A 588 -1.00 -7.00 13.97
CA PHE A 588 -0.28 -8.20 13.54
C PHE A 588 1.22 -8.09 13.82
N LEU A 589 1.85 -7.00 13.37
CA LEU A 589 3.28 -6.77 13.57
C LEU A 589 3.64 -6.68 15.07
N MET A 590 2.82 -5.97 15.83
CA MET A 590 2.94 -5.88 17.29
C MET A 590 2.83 -7.27 17.93
N GLY A 591 1.84 -8.06 17.52
CA GLY A 591 1.67 -9.44 17.95
C GLY A 591 2.90 -10.30 17.68
N VAL A 592 3.49 -10.18 16.48
CA VAL A 592 4.72 -10.87 16.10
C VAL A 592 5.91 -10.44 16.96
N VAL A 593 6.10 -9.13 17.16
CA VAL A 593 7.19 -8.58 17.99
C VAL A 593 7.11 -9.11 19.41
N LEU A 594 5.94 -9.01 20.04
CA LEU A 594 5.74 -9.49 21.41
C LEU A 594 5.90 -11.00 21.51
N ALA A 595 5.23 -11.79 20.68
CA ALA A 595 5.25 -13.24 20.75
C ALA A 595 6.65 -13.81 20.46
N ARG A 596 7.41 -13.20 19.53
CA ARG A 596 8.75 -13.68 19.18
C ARG A 596 9.82 -13.25 20.17
N GLY A 597 9.77 -11.99 20.61
CA GLY A 597 10.86 -11.36 21.36
C GLY A 597 10.69 -11.41 22.87
N LEU A 598 9.45 -11.24 23.38
CA LEU A 598 9.24 -10.84 24.78
C LEU A 598 8.34 -11.78 25.57
N LEU A 599 7.28 -12.32 24.97
CA LEU A 599 6.23 -13.06 25.68
C LEU A 599 6.16 -14.52 25.22
N GLY A 600 5.88 -15.41 26.16
CA GLY A 600 5.72 -16.85 25.91
C GLY A 600 4.27 -17.28 25.67
N PRO A 601 4.03 -18.56 25.32
CA PRO A 601 2.68 -19.10 25.15
C PRO A 601 1.81 -18.97 26.41
N ARG A 602 2.40 -19.06 27.60
CA ARG A 602 1.68 -18.89 28.88
C ARG A 602 1.08 -17.49 29.01
N ASP A 603 1.89 -16.44 28.83
CA ASP A 603 1.42 -15.05 28.93
C ASP A 603 0.32 -14.74 27.94
N TRP A 604 0.45 -15.28 26.73
CA TRP A 604 -0.54 -15.14 25.68
C TRP A 604 -1.85 -15.87 25.99
N GLY A 605 -1.75 -17.03 26.66
CA GLY A 605 -2.87 -17.78 27.17
C GLY A 605 -3.63 -17.01 28.25
N LEU A 606 -2.92 -16.44 29.22
CA LEU A 606 -3.51 -15.57 30.23
C LEU A 606 -4.22 -14.39 29.55
N TYR A 607 -3.56 -13.72 28.61
CA TYR A 607 -4.17 -12.64 27.86
C TYR A 607 -5.41 -13.08 27.06
N ALA A 608 -5.40 -14.27 26.46
CA ALA A 608 -6.54 -14.83 25.76
C ALA A 608 -7.75 -15.06 26.69
N ILE A 609 -7.52 -15.52 27.92
CA ILE A 609 -8.57 -15.61 28.96
C ILE A 609 -9.15 -14.22 29.24
N GLY A 610 -8.28 -13.23 29.38
CA GLY A 610 -8.67 -11.82 29.53
C GLY A 610 -9.52 -11.30 28.37
N LEU A 611 -9.14 -11.64 27.13
CA LEU A 611 -9.88 -11.26 25.93
C LEU A 611 -11.26 -11.90 25.85
N VAL A 612 -11.38 -13.18 26.23
CA VAL A 612 -12.69 -13.86 26.29
C VAL A 612 -13.61 -13.17 27.30
N ALA A 613 -13.10 -12.91 28.51
CA ALA A 613 -13.87 -12.17 29.53
C ALA A 613 -14.28 -10.79 29.03
N LEU A 614 -13.33 -10.02 28.49
CA LEU A 614 -13.59 -8.68 27.99
C LEU A 614 -14.60 -8.68 26.84
N ALA A 615 -14.53 -9.64 25.92
CA ALA A 615 -15.48 -9.76 24.83
C ALA A 615 -16.90 -10.01 25.35
N VAL A 616 -17.05 -10.81 26.41
CA VAL A 616 -18.36 -11.06 27.07
C VAL A 616 -18.88 -9.77 27.70
N LEU A 617 -18.04 -9.07 28.46
CA LEU A 617 -18.46 -7.83 29.10
C LEU A 617 -18.83 -6.75 28.08
N LEU A 618 -17.99 -6.52 27.06
CA LEU A 618 -18.27 -5.50 26.04
C LEU A 618 -19.54 -5.83 25.24
N SER A 619 -19.76 -7.11 24.91
CA SER A 619 -21.00 -7.54 24.23
C SER A 619 -22.24 -7.35 25.12
N ALA A 620 -22.13 -7.59 26.41
CA ALA A 620 -23.18 -7.29 27.37
C ALA A 620 -23.40 -5.77 27.56
N ASN A 621 -22.32 -4.98 27.44
CA ASN A 621 -22.34 -3.53 27.59
C ASN A 621 -22.92 -2.81 26.37
N GLU A 622 -22.91 -3.45 25.20
CA GLU A 622 -23.65 -3.01 24.01
C GLU A 622 -25.16 -3.22 24.20
N LEU A 623 -25.78 -2.49 25.13
CA LEU A 623 -27.24 -2.39 25.30
C LEU A 623 -27.90 -1.64 24.12
N GLY A 624 -27.43 -1.82 22.88
CA GLY A 624 -27.88 -1.08 21.69
C GLY A 624 -27.64 0.44 21.73
N VAL A 625 -26.96 0.94 22.76
CA VAL A 625 -26.83 2.38 23.09
C VAL A 625 -25.98 3.12 22.04
N SER A 626 -24.90 2.51 21.57
CA SER A 626 -24.04 3.06 20.50
C SER A 626 -24.76 3.09 19.14
N LEU A 627 -25.56 2.07 18.84
CA LEU A 627 -26.39 1.98 17.63
C LEU A 627 -27.55 2.99 17.65
N ALA A 628 -28.11 3.31 18.82
CA ALA A 628 -29.16 4.31 18.97
C ALA A 628 -28.67 5.71 18.57
N ILE A 629 -27.46 6.11 18.99
CA ILE A 629 -26.85 7.41 18.59
C ILE A 629 -26.67 7.52 17.08
N VAL A 630 -26.35 6.43 16.41
CA VAL A 630 -26.12 6.42 14.97
C VAL A 630 -27.43 6.35 14.18
N ARG A 631 -28.46 5.65 14.70
CA ARG A 631 -29.70 5.35 13.97
C ARG A 631 -30.85 6.33 14.19
N TRP A 632 -30.96 6.96 15.36
CA TRP A 632 -32.13 7.81 15.66
C TRP A 632 -32.00 9.16 14.94
N ASP A 633 -33.04 9.62 14.26
CA ASP A 633 -32.98 10.89 13.50
C ASP A 633 -32.94 12.15 14.38
N GLU A 634 -33.25 12.02 15.67
CA GLU A 634 -33.22 13.11 16.65
C GLU A 634 -31.80 13.66 16.89
N ASP A 635 -31.71 14.92 17.34
CA ASP A 635 -30.43 15.55 17.71
C ASP A 635 -29.78 14.76 18.87
N PRO A 636 -28.55 14.24 18.70
CA PRO A 636 -27.79 13.56 19.74
C PRO A 636 -27.76 14.30 21.07
N LYS A 637 -27.78 15.63 21.08
CA LYS A 637 -27.74 16.42 22.33
C LYS A 637 -28.91 16.15 23.27
N ARG A 638 -30.07 15.72 22.76
CA ARG A 638 -31.28 15.49 23.57
C ARG A 638 -31.26 14.17 24.34
N PHE A 639 -30.64 13.14 23.78
CA PHE A 639 -30.64 11.79 24.35
C PHE A 639 -29.25 11.27 24.76
N ALA A 640 -28.17 11.91 24.31
CA ALA A 640 -26.80 11.62 24.73
C ALA A 640 -26.59 11.62 26.25
N PRO A 641 -27.21 12.52 27.05
CA PRO A 641 -27.05 12.49 28.51
C PRO A 641 -27.62 11.23 29.17
N THR A 642 -28.83 10.83 28.77
CA THR A 642 -29.48 9.58 29.23
C THR A 642 -28.66 8.36 28.83
N VAL A 643 -28.19 8.34 27.59
CA VAL A 643 -27.33 7.30 27.03
C VAL A 643 -26.02 7.17 27.81
N LEU A 644 -25.34 8.28 28.11
CA LEU A 644 -24.10 8.29 28.88
C LEU A 644 -24.32 7.72 30.29
N THR A 645 -25.33 8.21 31.00
CA THR A 645 -25.64 7.76 32.36
C THR A 645 -25.97 6.26 32.39
N MET A 646 -26.77 5.78 31.43
CA MET A 646 -27.07 4.35 31.32
C MET A 646 -25.84 3.50 31.02
N SER A 647 -25.01 3.91 30.05
CA SER A 647 -23.80 3.17 29.69
C SER A 647 -22.77 3.12 30.81
N VAL A 648 -22.58 4.22 31.56
CA VAL A 648 -21.67 4.24 32.71
C VAL A 648 -22.19 3.32 33.82
N ILE A 649 -23.48 3.40 34.16
CA ILE A 649 -24.08 2.53 35.18
C ILE A 649 -23.97 1.05 34.77
N SER A 650 -24.34 0.70 33.53
CA SER A 650 -24.22 -0.69 33.05
C SER A 650 -22.78 -1.18 33.08
N SER A 651 -21.82 -0.34 32.66
CA SER A 651 -20.41 -0.69 32.63
C SER A 651 -19.84 -0.91 34.03
N VAL A 652 -20.21 -0.07 34.99
CA VAL A 652 -19.79 -0.22 36.40
C VAL A 652 -20.40 -1.49 37.00
N LEU A 653 -21.68 -1.77 36.75
CA LEU A 653 -22.31 -3.01 37.21
C LEU A 653 -21.64 -4.25 36.62
N LEU A 654 -21.39 -4.27 35.31
CA LEU A 654 -20.69 -5.37 34.64
C LEU A 654 -19.26 -5.54 35.16
N TYR A 655 -18.56 -4.44 35.42
CA TYR A 655 -17.23 -4.46 36.03
C TYR A 655 -17.26 -5.08 37.43
N LEU A 656 -18.20 -4.66 38.29
CA LEU A 656 -18.33 -5.21 39.64
C LEU A 656 -18.62 -6.71 39.61
N VAL A 657 -19.53 -7.15 38.74
CA VAL A 657 -19.81 -8.58 38.53
C VAL A 657 -18.53 -9.33 38.15
N LEU A 658 -17.76 -8.83 37.18
CA LEU A 658 -16.48 -9.43 36.83
C LEU A 658 -15.46 -9.38 37.97
N PHE A 659 -15.38 -8.28 38.72
CA PHE A 659 -14.40 -8.12 39.79
C PHE A 659 -14.52 -9.21 40.85
N PHE A 660 -15.76 -9.54 41.22
CA PHE A 660 -16.09 -10.62 42.16
C PHE A 660 -16.06 -12.00 41.51
N ALA A 661 -16.46 -12.14 40.25
CA ALA A 661 -16.42 -13.43 39.53
C ALA A 661 -15.01 -13.81 39.01
N ALA A 662 -14.07 -12.86 38.91
CA ALA A 662 -12.75 -13.06 38.33
C ALA A 662 -11.95 -14.23 38.92
N PRO A 663 -11.92 -14.44 40.25
CA PRO A 663 -11.20 -15.59 40.83
C PRO A 663 -11.77 -16.93 40.36
N GLU A 664 -13.10 -17.07 40.33
CA GLU A 664 -13.74 -18.31 39.87
C GLU A 664 -13.57 -18.50 38.38
N PHE A 665 -13.73 -17.44 37.60
CA PHE A 665 -13.53 -17.48 36.16
C PHE A 665 -12.08 -17.90 35.80
N ALA A 666 -11.10 -17.35 36.51
CA ALA A 666 -9.69 -17.69 36.38
C ALA A 666 -9.41 -19.16 36.78
N ARG A 667 -10.02 -19.64 37.87
CA ARG A 667 -9.90 -21.05 38.31
C ARG A 667 -10.50 -22.03 37.31
N LEU A 668 -11.69 -21.74 36.79
CA LEU A 668 -12.38 -22.60 35.82
C LEU A 668 -11.57 -22.78 34.53
N LEU A 669 -10.78 -21.78 34.15
CA LEU A 669 -9.90 -21.81 32.96
C LEU A 669 -8.46 -22.26 33.27
N GLY A 670 -8.21 -22.81 34.46
CA GLY A 670 -6.91 -23.36 34.85
C GLY A 670 -5.80 -22.32 35.00
N ALA A 671 -6.14 -21.06 35.31
CA ALA A 671 -5.21 -19.94 35.33
C ALA A 671 -5.53 -18.95 36.47
N SER A 672 -5.37 -19.38 37.72
CA SER A 672 -5.70 -18.59 38.92
C SER A 672 -4.96 -17.24 39.00
N ASP A 673 -3.77 -17.14 38.43
CA ASP A 673 -2.97 -15.92 38.31
C ASP A 673 -3.54 -14.89 37.32
N ALA A 674 -4.49 -15.27 36.46
CA ALA A 674 -5.19 -14.34 35.57
C ALA A 674 -6.13 -13.38 36.33
N THR A 675 -6.47 -13.66 37.59
CA THR A 675 -7.45 -12.90 38.39
C THR A 675 -7.13 -11.39 38.41
N ALA A 676 -5.89 -11.01 38.72
CA ALA A 676 -5.49 -9.61 38.78
C ALA A 676 -5.59 -8.95 37.40
N MET A 677 -5.19 -9.67 36.35
CA MET A 677 -5.24 -9.17 34.97
C MET A 677 -6.69 -8.96 34.49
N LEU A 678 -7.60 -9.87 34.84
CA LEU A 678 -9.03 -9.75 34.56
C LEU A 678 -9.64 -8.52 35.22
N ARG A 679 -9.28 -8.25 36.48
CA ARG A 679 -9.72 -7.05 37.21
C ARG A 679 -9.20 -5.76 36.60
N VAL A 680 -7.97 -5.75 36.07
CA VAL A 680 -7.43 -4.57 35.36
C VAL A 680 -8.11 -4.41 34.00
N LEU A 681 -8.20 -5.47 33.20
CA LEU A 681 -8.87 -5.43 31.89
C LEU A 681 -10.35 -5.04 32.00
N GLY A 682 -11.03 -5.44 33.08
CA GLY A 682 -12.41 -5.05 33.34
C GLY A 682 -12.63 -3.53 33.39
N ILE A 683 -11.61 -2.74 33.77
CA ILE A 683 -11.69 -1.27 33.77
C ILE A 683 -11.93 -0.73 32.35
N ALA A 684 -11.49 -1.46 31.30
CA ALA A 684 -11.73 -1.09 29.92
C ALA A 684 -13.22 -0.93 29.59
N VAL A 685 -14.08 -1.71 30.25
CA VAL A 685 -15.54 -1.68 30.05
C VAL A 685 -16.13 -0.36 30.55
N ILE A 686 -15.62 0.16 31.68
CA ILE A 686 -16.01 1.47 32.20
C ILE A 686 -15.58 2.57 31.24
N ILE A 687 -14.33 2.51 30.76
CA ILE A 687 -13.79 3.48 29.80
C ILE A 687 -14.63 3.47 28.51
N ASP A 688 -14.98 2.28 28.00
CA ASP A 688 -15.83 2.10 26.83
C ASP A 688 -17.24 2.69 27.05
N GLY A 689 -17.83 2.46 28.22
CA GLY A 689 -19.12 3.03 28.61
C GLY A 689 -19.14 4.57 28.58
N VAL A 690 -18.05 5.23 28.97
CA VAL A 690 -17.92 6.69 28.85
C VAL A 690 -17.64 7.10 27.40
N ALA A 691 -16.84 6.33 26.67
CA ALA A 691 -16.42 6.64 25.30
C ALA A 691 -17.51 6.39 24.25
N CYS A 692 -18.53 5.58 24.55
CA CYS A 692 -19.55 5.15 23.61
C CYS A 692 -20.30 6.34 22.96
N VAL A 693 -20.56 7.40 23.73
CA VAL A 693 -21.29 8.59 23.28
C VAL A 693 -20.48 9.43 22.28
N PRO A 694 -19.29 9.96 22.63
CA PRO A 694 -18.50 10.72 21.68
C PRO A 694 -18.05 9.87 20.47
N ALA A 695 -17.77 8.58 20.66
CA ALA A 695 -17.48 7.66 19.55
C ALA A 695 -18.66 7.48 18.58
N GLY A 696 -19.88 7.33 19.13
CA GLY A 696 -21.12 7.24 18.37
C GLY A 696 -21.39 8.51 17.55
N VAL A 697 -21.18 9.69 18.14
CA VAL A 697 -21.32 10.99 17.45
C VAL A 697 -20.33 11.12 16.30
N LEU A 698 -19.05 10.75 16.49
CA LEU A 698 -18.06 10.77 15.40
C LEU A 698 -18.44 9.81 14.25
N THR A 699 -19.04 8.66 14.59
CA THR A 699 -19.49 7.68 13.62
C THR A 699 -20.68 8.21 12.83
N ARG A 700 -21.67 8.80 13.51
CA ARG A 700 -22.84 9.46 12.90
C ARG A 700 -22.43 10.59 11.94
N ASN A 701 -21.46 11.42 12.35
CA ASN A 701 -20.99 12.57 11.57
C ASN A 701 -19.99 12.20 10.45
N PHE A 702 -19.80 10.91 10.16
CA PHE A 702 -18.80 10.41 9.21
C PHE A 702 -17.38 10.94 9.43
N ALA A 703 -17.01 11.26 10.68
CA ALA A 703 -15.74 11.87 11.08
C ALA A 703 -14.57 10.86 11.15
N GLN A 704 -14.55 9.90 10.21
CA GLN A 704 -13.62 8.76 10.20
C GLN A 704 -12.14 9.15 10.09
N ARG A 705 -11.84 10.35 9.57
CA ARG A 705 -10.48 10.88 9.58
C ARG A 705 -9.99 11.17 11.00
N GLN A 706 -10.81 11.83 11.82
CA GLN A 706 -10.46 12.12 13.22
C GLN A 706 -10.36 10.82 14.00
N ARG A 707 -11.32 9.91 13.79
CA ARG A 707 -11.30 8.58 14.41
C ARG A 707 -10.02 7.80 14.12
N MET A 708 -9.54 7.82 12.88
CA MET A 708 -8.27 7.17 12.52
C MET A 708 -7.07 7.72 13.31
N PHE A 709 -6.96 9.03 13.53
CA PHE A 709 -5.86 9.60 14.32
C PHE A 709 -5.96 9.24 15.80
N ILE A 710 -7.19 9.17 16.33
CA ILE A 710 -7.45 8.74 17.71
C ILE A 710 -7.05 7.26 17.87
N ASP A 711 -7.49 6.39 16.95
CA ASP A 711 -7.15 4.97 16.97
C ASP A 711 -5.64 4.73 16.80
N ALA A 712 -4.97 5.54 15.96
CA ALA A 712 -3.51 5.52 15.84
C ALA A 712 -2.81 5.96 17.13
N GLY A 713 -3.31 7.00 17.82
CA GLY A 713 -2.79 7.42 19.12
C GLY A 713 -2.96 6.35 20.19
N ASN A 714 -4.14 5.71 20.25
CA ASN A 714 -4.39 4.53 21.09
C ASN A 714 -3.36 3.43 20.78
N PHE A 715 -3.24 3.01 19.52
CA PHE A 715 -2.34 1.95 19.11
C PHE A 715 -0.88 2.23 19.48
N VAL A 716 -0.38 3.45 19.24
CA VAL A 716 1.01 3.83 19.55
C VAL A 716 1.26 3.80 21.06
N LEU A 717 0.38 4.39 21.87
CA LEU A 717 0.57 4.41 23.32
C LEU A 717 0.40 3.01 23.93
N SER A 718 -0.65 2.29 23.54
CA SER A 718 -0.94 0.93 23.99
C SER A 718 0.21 -0.02 23.65
N SER A 719 0.71 0.04 22.41
CA SER A 719 1.83 -0.80 21.97
C SER A 719 3.14 -0.40 22.67
N GLY A 720 3.44 0.90 22.74
CA GLY A 720 4.64 1.39 23.41
C GLY A 720 4.70 0.98 24.88
N LEU A 721 3.57 1.13 25.60
CA LEU A 721 3.48 0.73 27.00
C LEU A 721 3.52 -0.79 27.18
N THR A 722 2.83 -1.56 26.32
CA THR A 722 2.89 -3.03 26.36
C THR A 722 4.31 -3.52 26.15
N ILE A 723 5.05 -2.99 25.17
CA ILE A 723 6.46 -3.35 24.93
C ILE A 723 7.31 -2.96 26.14
N GLY A 724 7.18 -1.73 26.63
CA GLY A 724 7.96 -1.24 27.77
C GLY A 724 7.77 -2.10 29.03
N LEU A 725 6.52 -2.44 29.37
CA LEU A 725 6.20 -3.29 30.51
C LEU A 725 6.60 -4.75 30.30
N ALA A 726 6.48 -5.27 29.07
CA ALA A 726 6.93 -6.62 28.75
C ALA A 726 8.46 -6.75 28.88
N VAL A 727 9.21 -5.74 28.43
CA VAL A 727 10.67 -5.65 28.64
C VAL A 727 11.02 -5.58 30.12
N ALA A 728 10.22 -4.87 30.91
CA ALA A 728 10.36 -4.80 32.37
C ALA A 728 9.91 -6.07 33.12
N GLY A 729 9.49 -7.14 32.41
CA GLY A 729 9.17 -8.43 33.01
C GLY A 729 7.74 -8.57 33.55
N PHE A 730 6.82 -7.66 33.23
CA PHE A 730 5.43 -7.71 33.72
C PHE A 730 4.57 -8.83 33.07
N GLY A 731 5.13 -9.62 32.15
CA GLY A 731 4.46 -10.76 31.50
C GLY A 731 3.12 -10.36 30.87
N ALA A 732 2.09 -11.18 31.04
CA ALA A 732 0.73 -10.93 30.53
C ALA A 732 0.11 -9.59 30.99
N MET A 733 0.49 -9.07 32.17
CA MET A 733 -0.05 -7.82 32.70
C MET A 733 0.32 -6.59 31.84
N SER A 734 1.39 -6.70 31.05
CA SER A 734 1.77 -5.67 30.08
C SER A 734 0.65 -5.36 29.08
N PHE A 735 -0.09 -6.38 28.62
CA PHE A 735 -1.23 -6.20 27.72
C PHE A 735 -2.39 -5.48 28.38
N ALA A 736 -2.66 -5.77 29.66
CA ALA A 736 -3.75 -5.17 30.39
C ALA A 736 -3.54 -3.67 30.53
N TRP A 737 -2.38 -3.25 31.04
CA TRP A 737 -2.05 -1.83 31.18
C TRP A 737 -1.92 -1.11 29.84
N GLY A 738 -1.34 -1.75 28.82
CA GLY A 738 -1.31 -1.22 27.47
C GLY A 738 -2.70 -0.94 26.92
N SER A 739 -3.63 -1.91 27.06
CA SER A 739 -5.03 -1.74 26.65
C SER A 739 -5.72 -0.60 27.38
N ILE A 740 -5.54 -0.49 28.70
CA ILE A 740 -6.13 0.62 29.49
C ILE A 740 -5.59 1.98 29.04
N ALA A 741 -4.27 2.14 28.92
CA ALA A 741 -3.68 3.40 28.46
C ALA A 741 -4.18 3.80 27.06
N GLY A 742 -4.25 2.83 26.15
CA GLY A 742 -4.81 3.03 24.81
C GLY A 742 -6.27 3.47 24.82
N ASN A 743 -7.11 2.80 25.63
CA ASN A 743 -8.52 3.12 25.75
C ASN A 743 -8.75 4.51 26.37
N VAL A 744 -7.93 4.94 27.33
CA VAL A 744 -7.96 6.30 27.87
C VAL A 744 -7.65 7.33 26.78
N VAL A 745 -6.62 7.10 25.96
CA VAL A 745 -6.32 7.98 24.81
C VAL A 745 -7.48 8.02 23.82
N ALA A 746 -8.10 6.87 23.56
CA ALA A 746 -9.26 6.80 22.67
C ALA A 746 -10.45 7.60 23.23
N LEU A 747 -10.74 7.48 24.53
CA LEU A 747 -11.77 8.24 25.22
C LEU A 747 -11.50 9.75 25.14
N VAL A 748 -10.32 10.18 25.58
CA VAL A 748 -9.93 11.61 25.59
C VAL A 748 -9.95 12.18 24.16
N GLY A 749 -9.39 11.45 23.20
CA GLY A 749 -9.39 11.85 21.79
C GLY A 749 -10.80 11.98 21.21
N CYS A 750 -11.71 11.04 21.52
CA CYS A 750 -13.10 11.12 21.09
C CYS A 750 -13.84 12.29 21.78
N ALA A 751 -13.62 12.49 23.07
CA ALA A 751 -14.22 13.58 23.83
C ALA A 751 -13.83 14.96 23.30
N ILE A 752 -12.54 15.14 22.95
CA ILE A 752 -12.03 16.37 22.33
C ILE A 752 -12.61 16.56 20.92
N ALA A 753 -12.73 15.49 20.14
CA ALA A 753 -13.24 15.57 18.77
C ALA A 753 -14.77 15.74 18.69
N ALA A 754 -15.52 15.37 19.73
CA ALA A 754 -16.97 15.53 19.84
C ALA A 754 -17.37 16.26 21.15
N PRO A 755 -17.01 17.54 21.29
CA PRO A 755 -17.21 18.28 22.53
C PRO A 755 -18.70 18.43 22.89
N GLY A 756 -18.99 18.50 24.19
CA GLY A 756 -20.33 18.81 24.72
C GLY A 756 -21.27 17.62 24.93
N HIS A 757 -20.84 16.39 24.62
CA HIS A 757 -21.68 15.18 24.74
C HIS A 757 -21.38 14.32 25.98
N LEU A 758 -20.39 14.70 26.79
CA LEU A 758 -20.08 14.08 28.08
C LEU A 758 -20.78 14.82 29.22
N ARG A 759 -22.11 14.78 29.24
CA ARG A 759 -22.93 15.37 30.31
C ARG A 759 -23.89 14.30 30.81
N PRO A 760 -23.89 13.96 32.11
CA PRO A 760 -24.87 13.01 32.63
C PRO A 760 -26.27 13.61 32.57
N GLY A 761 -27.28 12.77 32.39
CA GLY A 761 -28.69 13.16 32.41
C GLY A 761 -29.60 11.95 32.45
N TRP A 762 -30.88 12.15 32.72
CA TRP A 762 -31.83 11.05 32.85
C TRP A 762 -33.22 11.45 32.37
N ASP A 763 -33.69 10.79 31.32
CA ASP A 763 -35.08 10.82 30.89
C ASP A 763 -35.64 9.39 30.91
N ARG A 764 -36.62 9.16 31.78
CA ARG A 764 -37.25 7.85 31.99
C ARG A 764 -37.92 7.31 30.71
N ARG A 765 -38.48 8.17 29.85
CA ARG A 765 -39.12 7.75 28.59
C ARG A 765 -38.07 7.29 27.59
N GLN A 766 -36.97 8.03 27.46
CA GLN A 766 -35.85 7.67 26.59
C GLN A 766 -35.17 6.38 27.09
N ALA A 767 -34.93 6.26 28.39
CA ALA A 767 -34.32 5.08 29.00
C ALA A 767 -35.16 3.81 28.76
N ARG A 768 -36.49 3.88 28.90
CA ARG A 768 -37.38 2.73 28.60
C ARG A 768 -37.32 2.32 27.13
N ARG A 769 -37.29 3.28 26.20
CA ARG A 769 -37.15 3.01 24.76
C ARG A 769 -35.78 2.39 24.44
N LEU A 770 -34.71 2.89 25.04
CA LEU A 770 -33.35 2.36 24.88
C LEU A 770 -33.25 0.93 25.42
N LEU A 771 -33.80 0.63 26.61
CA LEU A 771 -33.77 -0.73 27.16
C LEU A 771 -34.61 -1.72 26.35
N ALA A 772 -35.80 -1.32 25.89
CA ALA A 772 -36.65 -2.14 25.04
C ALA A 772 -35.97 -2.52 23.71
N PHE A 773 -35.13 -1.63 23.18
CA PHE A 773 -34.32 -1.88 21.99
C PHE A 773 -33.04 -2.67 22.29
N GLY A 774 -32.37 -2.34 23.40
CA GLY A 774 -31.02 -2.76 23.73
C GLY A 774 -30.88 -4.17 24.32
N VAL A 775 -31.78 -4.52 25.23
CA VAL A 775 -31.70 -5.80 25.97
C VAL A 775 -31.85 -7.02 25.04
N PRO A 776 -32.84 -7.07 24.11
CA PRO A 776 -32.94 -8.20 23.18
C PRO A 776 -31.71 -8.32 22.27
N LEU A 777 -31.12 -7.18 21.88
CA LEU A 777 -29.93 -7.16 21.03
C LEU A 777 -28.69 -7.66 21.78
N ALA A 778 -28.48 -7.20 23.01
CA ALA A 778 -27.39 -7.68 23.87
C ALA A 778 -27.50 -9.19 24.12
N GLY A 779 -28.71 -9.70 24.39
CA GLY A 779 -28.96 -11.14 24.53
C GLY A 779 -28.61 -11.94 23.27
N ALA A 780 -28.98 -11.44 22.09
CA ALA A 780 -28.61 -12.06 20.82
C ALA A 780 -27.10 -12.03 20.56
N SER A 781 -26.42 -10.91 20.85
CA SER A 781 -24.97 -10.77 20.72
C SER A 781 -24.20 -11.70 21.66
N LEU A 782 -24.67 -11.86 22.91
CA LEU A 782 -24.07 -12.78 23.88
C LEU A 782 -24.16 -14.24 23.43
N LEU A 783 -25.28 -14.64 22.82
CA LEU A 783 -25.43 -15.98 22.25
C LEU A 783 -24.41 -16.24 21.13
N VAL A 784 -24.25 -15.28 20.21
CA VAL A 784 -23.25 -15.36 19.14
C VAL A 784 -21.84 -15.40 19.71
N LEU A 785 -21.55 -14.60 20.73
CA LEU A 785 -20.23 -14.58 21.35
C LEU A 785 -19.89 -15.90 22.04
N ALA A 786 -20.85 -16.49 22.78
CA ALA A 786 -20.69 -17.79 23.40
C ALA A 786 -20.35 -18.85 22.34
N MET A 787 -21.03 -18.83 21.20
CA MET A 787 -20.71 -19.70 20.06
C MET A 787 -19.30 -19.50 19.50
N LEU A 788 -18.83 -18.24 19.43
CA LEU A 788 -17.54 -17.91 18.81
C LEU A 788 -16.32 -18.16 19.71
N ASN A 789 -16.51 -18.27 21.04
CA ASN A 789 -15.41 -18.44 22.00
C ASN A 789 -15.48 -19.75 22.78
N VAL A 790 -16.44 -20.62 22.45
CA VAL A 790 -16.64 -21.91 23.13
C VAL A 790 -15.38 -22.78 23.09
N ASP A 791 -14.64 -22.73 21.99
CA ASP A 791 -13.40 -23.46 21.78
C ASP A 791 -12.29 -22.95 22.69
N SER A 792 -12.10 -21.64 22.79
CA SER A 792 -11.15 -21.03 23.72
C SER A 792 -11.47 -21.33 25.18
N ILE A 793 -12.75 -21.35 25.56
CA ILE A 793 -13.19 -21.73 26.90
C ILE A 793 -12.88 -23.22 27.16
N VAL A 794 -13.22 -24.11 26.23
CA VAL A 794 -12.93 -25.55 26.37
C VAL A 794 -11.43 -25.82 26.45
N VAL A 795 -10.62 -25.19 25.58
CA VAL A 795 -9.15 -25.35 25.61
C VAL A 795 -8.58 -24.82 26.92
N GLY A 796 -9.00 -23.64 27.39
CA GLY A 796 -8.54 -23.09 28.66
C GLY A 796 -8.89 -24.00 29.84
N ALA A 797 -10.14 -24.41 29.94
CA ALA A 797 -10.63 -25.23 31.05
C ALA A 797 -10.06 -26.66 31.07
N THR A 798 -9.78 -27.25 29.91
CA THR A 798 -9.33 -28.67 29.84
C THR A 798 -7.82 -28.83 29.69
N LEU A 799 -7.14 -27.89 29.04
CA LEU A 799 -5.71 -28.00 28.67
C LEU A 799 -4.84 -26.89 29.29
N GLY A 800 -5.44 -25.89 29.93
CA GLY A 800 -4.74 -24.82 30.63
C GLY A 800 -4.22 -23.68 29.72
N PRO A 801 -3.61 -22.63 30.31
CA PRO A 801 -3.29 -21.39 29.62
C PRO A 801 -2.21 -21.54 28.53
N ILE A 802 -1.21 -22.40 28.71
CA ILE A 802 -0.15 -22.60 27.70
C ILE A 802 -0.75 -23.11 26.38
N GLN A 803 -1.62 -24.11 26.47
CA GLN A 803 -2.28 -24.71 25.31
C GLN A 803 -3.28 -23.74 24.67
N LEU A 804 -3.98 -22.95 25.49
CA LEU A 804 -4.83 -21.87 24.99
C LEU A 804 -4.05 -20.80 24.21
N GLY A 805 -2.87 -20.39 24.70
CA GLY A 805 -2.02 -19.45 23.98
C GLY A 805 -1.57 -19.98 22.61
N LEU A 806 -1.14 -21.24 22.55
CA LEU A 806 -0.79 -21.92 21.30
C LEU A 806 -2.00 -22.03 20.35
N TYR A 807 -3.15 -22.43 20.90
CA TYR A 807 -4.40 -22.55 20.14
C TYR A 807 -4.84 -21.22 19.56
N GLN A 808 -4.77 -20.13 20.34
CA GLN A 808 -5.17 -18.80 19.88
C GLN A 808 -4.31 -18.30 18.72
N ILE A 809 -3.01 -18.58 18.70
CA ILE A 809 -2.16 -18.28 17.53
C ILE A 809 -2.62 -19.09 16.31
N ALA A 810 -2.84 -20.39 16.47
CA ALA A 810 -3.33 -21.23 15.38
C ALA A 810 -4.68 -20.75 14.83
N PHE A 811 -5.63 -20.42 15.71
CA PHE A 811 -6.94 -19.90 15.36
C PHE A 811 -6.87 -18.53 14.67
N ASN A 812 -6.00 -17.63 15.15
CA ASN A 812 -5.82 -16.32 14.56
C ASN A 812 -5.30 -16.40 13.12
N ILE A 813 -4.35 -17.31 12.86
CA ILE A 813 -3.79 -17.54 11.51
C ILE A 813 -4.82 -18.21 10.61
N SER A 814 -5.49 -19.28 11.08
CA SER A 814 -6.46 -20.03 10.28
C SER A 814 -7.66 -19.19 9.83
N SER A 815 -7.97 -18.12 10.56
CA SER A 815 -9.05 -17.21 10.24
C SER A 815 -8.69 -16.10 9.24
N TRP A 816 -7.42 -15.95 8.82
CA TRP A 816 -7.04 -14.96 7.79
C TRP A 816 -7.72 -15.17 6.43
N PRO A 817 -7.72 -16.39 5.86
CA PRO A 817 -8.37 -16.63 4.58
C PRO A 817 -9.87 -16.42 4.68
N VAL A 818 -10.48 -16.99 5.72
CA VAL A 818 -11.92 -16.86 5.99
C VAL A 818 -12.32 -15.40 6.02
N ARG A 819 -11.74 -14.58 6.92
CA ARG A 819 -12.07 -13.15 7.05
C ARG A 819 -11.89 -12.37 5.75
N SER A 820 -10.82 -12.64 4.99
CA SER A 820 -10.55 -11.96 3.72
C SER A 820 -11.62 -12.27 2.68
N VAL A 821 -12.02 -13.53 2.59
CA VAL A 821 -13.03 -14.02 1.64
C VAL A 821 -14.43 -13.57 2.08
N SER A 822 -14.76 -13.64 3.37
CA SER A 822 -16.04 -13.17 3.92
C SER A 822 -16.30 -11.68 3.67
N GLU A 823 -15.27 -10.83 3.76
CA GLU A 823 -15.41 -9.40 3.48
C GLU A 823 -15.70 -9.08 2.01
N ILE A 824 -15.21 -9.93 1.09
CA ILE A 824 -15.49 -9.82 -0.34
C ILE A 824 -16.88 -10.37 -0.63
N ALA A 825 -17.21 -11.54 -0.08
CA ALA A 825 -18.51 -12.19 -0.22
C ALA A 825 -19.66 -11.28 0.24
N ARG A 826 -19.59 -10.71 1.46
CA ARG A 826 -20.66 -9.84 2.00
C ARG A 826 -20.99 -8.63 1.13
N ARG A 827 -20.04 -8.11 0.35
CA ARG A 827 -20.26 -6.95 -0.52
C ARG A 827 -21.01 -7.29 -1.81
N VAL A 828 -21.04 -8.57 -2.20
CA VAL A 828 -21.50 -9.01 -3.51
C VAL A 828 -22.67 -10.01 -3.40
N SER A 829 -22.65 -10.87 -2.38
CA SER A 829 -23.54 -12.04 -2.27
C SER A 829 -24.96 -11.69 -1.82
N PHE A 830 -25.14 -10.94 -0.73
CA PHE A 830 -26.49 -10.73 -0.17
C PHE A 830 -27.43 -9.93 -1.10
N ALA A 831 -26.93 -8.84 -1.68
CA ALA A 831 -27.69 -8.03 -2.63
C ALA A 831 -27.91 -8.77 -3.96
N GLY A 832 -26.95 -9.61 -4.38
CA GLY A 832 -27.08 -10.47 -5.55
C GLY A 832 -28.18 -11.51 -5.35
N PHE A 833 -28.13 -12.28 -4.26
CA PHE A 833 -29.11 -13.32 -3.95
C PHE A 833 -30.51 -12.75 -3.72
N SER A 834 -30.65 -11.61 -3.03
CA SER A 834 -31.98 -11.02 -2.77
C SER A 834 -32.71 -10.61 -4.06
N ARG A 835 -31.97 -10.23 -5.12
CA ARG A 835 -32.55 -9.85 -6.42
C ARG A 835 -32.98 -11.04 -7.28
N VAL A 836 -32.35 -12.20 -7.08
CA VAL A 836 -32.63 -13.42 -7.86
C VAL A 836 -33.35 -14.50 -7.04
N ALA A 837 -33.65 -14.21 -5.76
CA ALA A 837 -34.28 -15.14 -4.82
C ALA A 837 -35.63 -15.69 -5.31
N ALA A 838 -36.34 -14.95 -6.16
CA ALA A 838 -37.61 -15.37 -6.74
C ALA A 838 -37.48 -16.50 -7.78
N SER A 839 -36.31 -16.66 -8.43
CA SER A 839 -36.07 -17.70 -9.44
C SER A 839 -35.08 -18.74 -8.93
N ARG A 840 -35.54 -19.99 -8.76
CA ARG A 840 -34.69 -21.10 -8.30
C ARG A 840 -33.49 -21.35 -9.21
N ALA A 841 -33.69 -21.25 -10.54
CA ALA A 841 -32.63 -21.45 -11.51
C ALA A 841 -31.56 -20.35 -11.43
N ALA A 842 -31.99 -19.08 -11.40
CA ALA A 842 -31.07 -17.94 -11.30
C ALA A 842 -30.34 -17.89 -9.95
N LEU A 843 -31.00 -18.30 -8.87
CA LEU A 843 -30.39 -18.43 -7.55
C LEU A 843 -29.32 -19.53 -7.53
N SER A 844 -29.60 -20.69 -8.13
CA SER A 844 -28.64 -21.80 -8.24
C SER A 844 -27.41 -21.42 -9.06
N GLU A 845 -27.58 -20.78 -10.21
CA GLU A 845 -26.47 -20.33 -11.06
C GLU A 845 -25.61 -19.25 -10.38
N SER A 846 -26.26 -18.30 -9.70
CA SER A 846 -25.59 -17.26 -8.93
C SER A 846 -24.81 -17.84 -7.75
N PHE A 847 -25.39 -18.84 -7.06
CA PHE A 847 -24.74 -19.54 -5.95
C PHE A 847 -23.53 -20.34 -6.43
N GLU A 848 -23.66 -21.09 -7.53
CA GLU A 848 -22.56 -21.85 -8.14
C GLU A 848 -21.38 -20.93 -8.48
N SER A 849 -21.67 -19.82 -9.15
CA SER A 849 -20.66 -18.85 -9.57
C SER A 849 -19.97 -18.19 -8.37
N ALA A 850 -20.74 -17.76 -7.37
CA ALA A 850 -20.21 -17.17 -6.16
C ALA A 850 -19.34 -18.19 -5.38
N LEU A 851 -19.82 -19.42 -5.19
CA LEU A 851 -19.09 -20.45 -4.48
C LEU A 851 -17.80 -20.83 -5.20
N ALA A 852 -17.83 -21.00 -6.53
CA ALA A 852 -16.65 -21.33 -7.33
C ALA A 852 -15.55 -20.25 -7.20
N LEU A 853 -15.93 -18.96 -7.23
CA LEU A 853 -15.01 -17.85 -7.08
C LEU A 853 -14.45 -17.73 -5.65
N LEU A 854 -15.29 -17.93 -4.63
CA LEU A 854 -14.83 -17.88 -3.24
C LEU A 854 -13.90 -19.05 -2.91
N MET A 855 -14.23 -20.27 -3.37
CA MET A 855 -13.36 -21.45 -3.17
C MET A 855 -12.06 -21.34 -3.98
N ALA A 856 -12.10 -20.78 -5.19
CA ALA A 856 -10.90 -20.45 -5.96
C ALA A 856 -9.93 -19.52 -5.21
N ALA A 857 -10.43 -18.65 -4.34
CA ALA A 857 -9.62 -17.78 -3.50
C ALA A 857 -9.22 -18.41 -2.15
N ALA A 858 -10.13 -19.17 -1.53
CA ALA A 858 -9.95 -19.74 -0.18
C ALA A 858 -9.07 -20.99 -0.16
N VAL A 859 -9.22 -21.88 -1.15
CA VAL A 859 -8.48 -23.16 -1.24
C VAL A 859 -6.97 -22.98 -1.20
N PRO A 860 -6.31 -22.10 -1.99
CA PRO A 860 -4.86 -22.03 -2.00
C PRO A 860 -4.30 -21.58 -0.64
N ALA A 861 -4.96 -20.61 0.00
CA ALA A 861 -4.56 -20.14 1.32
C ALA A 861 -4.74 -21.23 2.39
N CYS A 862 -5.91 -21.87 2.47
CA CYS A 862 -6.18 -22.86 3.51
C CYS A 862 -5.35 -24.14 3.34
N ALA A 863 -5.15 -24.61 2.10
CA ALA A 863 -4.36 -25.82 1.85
C ALA A 863 -2.87 -25.60 2.16
N LEU A 864 -2.28 -24.45 1.81
CA LEU A 864 -0.90 -24.14 2.21
C LEU A 864 -0.74 -24.03 3.74
N LEU A 865 -1.70 -23.38 4.43
CA LEU A 865 -1.73 -23.32 5.89
C LEU A 865 -1.82 -24.72 6.52
N ALA A 866 -2.57 -25.64 5.91
CA ALA A 866 -2.75 -27.00 6.40
C ALA A 866 -1.53 -27.90 6.19
N VAL A 867 -0.86 -27.75 5.04
CA VAL A 867 0.29 -28.58 4.64
C VAL A 867 1.58 -28.10 5.30
N MET A 868 1.77 -26.79 5.40
CA MET A 868 3.02 -26.16 5.85
C MET A 868 2.86 -25.36 7.18
N PRO A 869 2.17 -25.87 8.22
CA PRO A 869 1.90 -25.09 9.44
C PRO A 869 3.17 -24.87 10.28
N LYS A 870 4.07 -25.87 10.37
CA LYS A 870 5.31 -25.75 11.16
C LYS A 870 6.26 -24.69 10.59
N PRO A 871 6.65 -24.73 9.30
CA PRO A 871 7.54 -23.74 8.70
C PRO A 871 6.96 -22.33 8.79
N LEU A 872 5.66 -22.18 8.59
CA LEU A 872 4.98 -20.89 8.67
C LEU A 872 5.04 -20.30 10.09
N ILE A 873 4.67 -21.08 11.10
CA ILE A 873 4.67 -20.60 12.49
C ILE A 873 6.11 -20.31 12.96
N TYR A 874 7.08 -21.13 12.58
CA TYR A 874 8.49 -20.88 12.89
C TYR A 874 9.01 -19.59 12.24
N ALA A 875 8.69 -19.38 10.95
CA ALA A 875 9.11 -18.19 10.23
C ALA A 875 8.53 -16.91 10.86
N ILE A 876 7.26 -16.93 11.25
CA ILE A 876 6.58 -15.75 11.81
C ILE A 876 6.91 -15.58 13.30
N TYR A 877 6.61 -16.58 14.12
CA TYR A 877 6.61 -16.49 15.58
C TYR A 877 7.84 -17.13 16.23
N GLY A 878 8.52 -18.05 15.56
CA GLY A 878 9.73 -18.73 16.05
C GLY A 878 9.44 -20.09 16.68
N GLU A 879 10.50 -20.75 17.13
CA GLU A 879 10.50 -22.15 17.57
C GLU A 879 9.54 -22.43 18.73
N ARG A 880 9.47 -21.53 19.72
CA ARG A 880 8.62 -21.66 20.92
C ARG A 880 7.12 -21.82 20.62
N TRP A 881 6.68 -21.43 19.42
CA TRP A 881 5.27 -21.47 19.01
C TRP A 881 4.94 -22.64 18.09
N THR A 882 5.95 -23.40 17.64
CA THR A 882 5.76 -24.46 16.63
C THR A 882 4.78 -25.55 17.06
N ALA A 883 4.56 -25.77 18.36
CA ALA A 883 3.54 -26.66 18.88
C ALA A 883 2.11 -26.28 18.43
N ALA A 884 1.83 -25.01 18.16
CA ALA A 884 0.55 -24.54 17.62
C ALA A 884 0.24 -25.10 16.21
N SER A 885 1.26 -25.62 15.51
CA SER A 885 1.09 -26.22 14.17
C SER A 885 0.09 -27.38 14.14
N GLY A 886 -0.02 -28.14 15.24
CA GLY A 886 -0.96 -29.25 15.37
C GLY A 886 -2.42 -28.79 15.23
N ALA A 887 -2.79 -27.70 15.90
CA ALA A 887 -4.13 -27.10 15.79
C ALA A 887 -4.33 -26.40 14.44
N LEU A 888 -3.32 -25.65 13.97
CA LEU A 888 -3.41 -24.85 12.74
C LEU A 888 -3.78 -25.71 11.53
N ARG A 889 -3.24 -26.93 11.43
CA ARG A 889 -3.53 -27.84 10.33
C ARG A 889 -5.04 -28.09 10.15
N PHE A 890 -5.71 -28.45 11.24
CA PHE A 890 -7.15 -28.76 11.20
C PHE A 890 -7.99 -27.49 11.09
N LEU A 891 -7.64 -26.43 11.82
CA LEU A 891 -8.37 -25.17 11.76
C LEU A 891 -8.29 -24.52 10.37
N ALA A 892 -7.19 -24.68 9.64
CA ALA A 892 -7.07 -24.23 8.26
C ALA A 892 -8.04 -24.98 7.33
N LEU A 893 -8.16 -26.31 7.47
CA LEU A 893 -9.13 -27.11 6.71
C LEU A 893 -10.57 -26.74 7.06
N LEU A 894 -10.86 -26.52 8.35
CA LEU A 894 -12.16 -25.99 8.81
C LEU A 894 -12.49 -24.66 8.14
N GLY A 895 -11.47 -23.82 7.85
CA GLY A 895 -11.63 -22.56 7.14
C GLY A 895 -12.35 -22.70 5.79
N LEU A 896 -12.13 -23.80 5.06
CA LEU A 896 -12.83 -24.07 3.80
C LEU A 896 -14.33 -24.32 4.00
N LEU A 897 -14.68 -25.11 5.02
CA LEU A 897 -16.07 -25.35 5.38
C LEU A 897 -16.76 -24.06 5.85
N ARG A 898 -16.06 -23.24 6.64
CA ARG A 898 -16.58 -21.95 7.11
C ARG A 898 -16.92 -20.99 5.97
N VAL A 899 -16.05 -20.88 4.96
CA VAL A 899 -16.31 -20.04 3.77
C VAL A 899 -17.58 -20.51 3.03
N ALA A 900 -17.74 -21.82 2.86
CA ALA A 900 -18.94 -22.38 2.23
C ALA A 900 -20.20 -22.16 3.08
N PHE A 901 -20.11 -22.36 4.40
CA PHE A 901 -21.23 -22.17 5.32
C PHE A 901 -21.69 -20.72 5.41
N GLU A 902 -20.78 -19.75 5.37
CA GLU A 902 -21.14 -18.33 5.35
C GLU A 902 -21.92 -17.96 4.08
N LEU A 903 -21.49 -18.44 2.91
CA LEU A 903 -22.23 -18.21 1.67
C LEU A 903 -23.60 -18.90 1.69
N ALA A 904 -23.67 -20.13 2.20
CA ALA A 904 -24.91 -20.87 2.38
C ALA A 904 -25.87 -20.15 3.34
N TYR A 905 -25.35 -19.62 4.43
CA TYR A 905 -26.09 -18.81 5.39
C TYR A 905 -26.69 -17.57 4.72
N ASP A 906 -25.87 -16.78 4.01
CA ASP A 906 -26.33 -15.58 3.31
C ASP A 906 -27.44 -15.89 2.27
N CYS A 907 -27.30 -17.00 1.54
CA CYS A 907 -28.28 -17.47 0.58
C CYS A 907 -29.61 -17.87 1.24
N LEU A 908 -29.55 -18.62 2.35
CA LEU A 908 -30.74 -19.06 3.09
C LEU A 908 -31.47 -17.90 3.76
N VAL A 909 -30.74 -16.91 4.29
CA VAL A 909 -31.31 -15.68 4.84
C VAL A 909 -31.99 -14.88 3.74
N ALA A 910 -31.34 -14.67 2.59
CA ALA A 910 -31.93 -13.96 1.45
C ALA A 910 -33.18 -14.67 0.90
N SER A 911 -33.25 -16.00 1.03
CA SER A 911 -34.40 -16.81 0.60
C SER A 911 -35.51 -16.94 1.66
N GLY A 912 -35.42 -16.24 2.80
CA GLY A 912 -36.45 -16.24 3.86
C GLY A 912 -36.52 -17.50 4.74
N ARG A 913 -35.59 -18.45 4.63
CA ARG A 913 -35.63 -19.77 5.30
C ARG A 913 -35.08 -19.74 6.74
N ARG A 914 -35.54 -18.79 7.56
CA ARG A 914 -35.00 -18.52 8.92
C ARG A 914 -35.11 -19.70 9.90
N ARG A 915 -36.17 -20.51 9.82
CA ARG A 915 -36.39 -21.65 10.75
C ARG A 915 -35.33 -22.74 10.63
N ALA A 916 -34.84 -23.00 9.41
CA ALA A 916 -33.79 -23.99 9.18
C ALA A 916 -32.42 -23.56 9.76
N LEU A 917 -32.17 -22.25 9.87
CA LEU A 917 -30.93 -21.73 10.42
C LEU A 917 -30.86 -21.89 11.94
N ILE A 918 -31.97 -21.65 12.64
CA ILE A 918 -32.04 -21.78 14.10
C ILE A 918 -31.83 -23.23 14.53
N THR A 919 -32.42 -24.19 13.81
CA THR A 919 -32.24 -25.63 14.11
C THR A 919 -30.80 -26.08 13.87
N VAL A 920 -30.17 -25.65 12.77
CA VAL A 920 -28.75 -25.95 12.47
C VAL A 920 -27.83 -25.45 13.58
N GLN A 921 -28.01 -24.21 14.03
CA GLN A 921 -27.14 -23.62 15.05
C GLN A 921 -27.32 -24.29 16.41
N GLY A 922 -28.55 -24.67 16.78
CA GLY A 922 -28.83 -25.41 18.01
C GLY A 922 -28.15 -26.78 18.04
N TRP A 923 -28.30 -27.57 16.97
CA TRP A 923 -27.65 -28.88 16.85
C TRP A 923 -26.13 -28.79 16.78
N TRP A 924 -25.60 -27.78 16.10
CA TRP A 924 -24.17 -27.53 16.05
C TRP A 924 -23.62 -27.33 17.46
N LEU A 925 -24.18 -26.39 18.24
CA LEU A 925 -23.64 -26.09 19.56
C LEU A 925 -23.75 -27.28 20.52
N LEU A 926 -24.87 -28.01 20.50
CA LEU A 926 -25.09 -29.17 21.35
C LEU A 926 -24.07 -30.30 21.07
N ALA A 927 -23.73 -30.54 19.80
CA ALA A 927 -22.73 -31.53 19.43
C ALA A 927 -21.28 -31.05 19.62
N LEU A 928 -21.04 -29.74 19.50
CA LEU A 928 -19.69 -29.18 19.50
C LEU A 928 -19.02 -29.31 20.87
N ILE A 929 -19.67 -28.86 21.95
CA ILE A 929 -19.08 -28.85 23.29
C ILE A 929 -18.58 -30.22 23.74
N PRO A 930 -19.39 -31.30 23.76
CA PRO A 930 -18.92 -32.61 24.19
C PRO A 930 -17.81 -33.16 23.27
N THR A 931 -17.92 -32.92 21.95
CA THR A 931 -16.89 -33.34 20.98
C THR A 931 -15.57 -32.63 21.24
N LEU A 932 -15.57 -31.32 21.49
CA LEU A 932 -14.36 -30.56 21.79
C LEU A 932 -13.72 -31.03 23.10
N ILE A 933 -14.50 -31.30 24.15
CA ILE A 933 -13.98 -31.81 25.42
C ILE A 933 -13.33 -33.19 25.23
N LEU A 934 -14.01 -34.11 24.55
CA LEU A 934 -13.50 -35.46 24.29
C LEU A 934 -12.21 -35.42 23.46
N MET A 935 -12.20 -34.64 22.38
CA MET A 935 -11.05 -34.54 21.48
C MET A 935 -9.89 -33.75 22.09
N ALA A 936 -10.15 -32.75 22.92
CA ALA A 936 -9.13 -32.07 23.71
C ALA A 936 -8.36 -33.05 24.59
N ARG A 937 -9.08 -33.93 25.31
CA ARG A 937 -8.45 -34.95 26.15
C ARG A 937 -7.68 -35.99 25.34
N ALA A 938 -8.17 -36.36 24.15
CA ALA A 938 -7.55 -37.39 23.33
C ALA A 938 -6.28 -36.93 22.59
N ARG A 939 -6.26 -35.72 22.02
CA ARG A 939 -5.17 -35.25 21.13
C ARG A 939 -4.76 -33.79 21.38
N GLY A 940 -5.06 -33.23 22.55
CA GLY A 940 -4.76 -31.85 22.90
C GLY A 940 -5.39 -30.84 21.94
N ILE A 941 -4.69 -29.73 21.69
CA ILE A 941 -5.16 -28.65 20.80
C ILE A 941 -5.36 -29.10 19.34
N ALA A 942 -4.62 -30.11 18.89
CA ALA A 942 -4.82 -30.71 17.58
C ALA A 942 -6.16 -31.47 17.53
N GLY A 943 -6.51 -32.13 18.63
CA GLY A 943 -7.81 -32.76 18.82
C GLY A 943 -8.96 -31.76 18.77
N VAL A 944 -8.83 -30.61 19.43
CA VAL A 944 -9.86 -29.54 19.37
C VAL A 944 -10.10 -29.09 17.93
N GLY A 945 -9.03 -28.83 17.17
CA GLY A 945 -9.14 -28.50 15.74
C GLY A 945 -9.82 -29.60 14.92
N ALA A 946 -9.46 -30.86 15.15
CA ALA A 946 -10.09 -32.01 14.48
C ALA A 946 -11.57 -32.18 14.90
N GLY A 947 -11.90 -31.92 16.17
CA GLY A 947 -13.26 -31.96 16.70
C GLY A 947 -14.19 -30.98 15.99
N HIS A 948 -13.71 -29.78 15.67
CA HIS A 948 -14.46 -28.85 14.82
C HIS A 948 -14.79 -29.43 13.44
N ILE A 949 -13.84 -30.10 12.79
CA ILE A 949 -14.09 -30.74 11.49
C ILE A 949 -15.07 -31.91 11.65
N LEU A 950 -14.94 -32.69 12.73
CA LEU A 950 -15.81 -33.82 13.01
C LEU A 950 -17.26 -33.41 13.28
N VAL A 951 -17.52 -32.18 13.75
CA VAL A 951 -18.89 -31.64 13.85
C VAL A 951 -19.29 -30.93 12.55
N ALA A 952 -18.42 -30.09 12.00
CA ALA A 952 -18.72 -29.31 10.80
C ALA A 952 -19.00 -30.19 9.57
N GLY A 953 -18.18 -31.22 9.35
CA GLY A 953 -18.24 -32.10 8.19
C GLY A 953 -19.49 -32.98 8.16
N PRO A 954 -19.64 -33.96 9.07
CA PRO A 954 -20.73 -34.93 9.02
C PRO A 954 -22.04 -34.46 9.65
N LEU A 955 -22.05 -33.47 10.55
CA LEU A 955 -23.30 -32.97 11.14
C LEU A 955 -23.79 -31.71 10.43
N VAL A 956 -22.95 -30.67 10.32
CA VAL A 956 -23.40 -29.35 9.88
C VAL A 956 -23.53 -29.27 8.35
N ALA A 957 -22.56 -29.81 7.59
CA ALA A 957 -22.58 -29.71 6.14
C ALA A 957 -23.81 -30.40 5.50
N PRO A 958 -24.22 -31.63 5.89
CA PRO A 958 -25.42 -32.26 5.33
C PRO A 958 -26.69 -31.47 5.59
N VAL A 959 -26.81 -30.82 6.75
CA VAL A 959 -28.00 -30.01 7.05
C VAL A 959 -28.03 -28.74 6.19
N PHE A 960 -26.88 -28.10 5.95
CA PHE A 960 -26.79 -27.01 4.97
C PHE A 960 -27.10 -27.49 3.55
N LEU A 961 -26.58 -28.65 3.12
CA LEU A 961 -26.87 -29.23 1.81
C LEU A 961 -28.36 -29.54 1.66
N TRP A 962 -29.00 -30.07 2.70
CA TRP A 962 -30.43 -30.35 2.73
C TRP A 962 -31.28 -29.07 2.72
N ALA A 963 -30.87 -28.03 3.45
CA ALA A 963 -31.55 -26.74 3.45
C ALA A 963 -31.43 -26.04 2.08
N LEU A 964 -30.26 -26.13 1.45
CA LEU A 964 -29.99 -25.57 0.11
C LEU A 964 -30.69 -26.35 -0.99
N SER A 965 -30.81 -27.68 -0.88
CA SER A 965 -31.56 -28.49 -1.85
C SER A 965 -33.05 -28.19 -1.83
N ARG A 966 -33.63 -27.97 -0.64
CA ARG A 966 -34.99 -27.38 -0.51
C ARG A 966 -35.08 -25.96 -1.07
N GLY A 967 -33.94 -25.29 -1.22
CA GLY A 967 -33.76 -24.00 -1.88
C GLY A 967 -33.68 -24.03 -3.40
N GLY A 968 -33.65 -25.22 -4.02
CA GLY A 968 -33.44 -25.37 -5.46
C GLY A 968 -31.97 -25.47 -5.86
N ILE A 969 -31.04 -25.53 -4.90
CA ILE A 969 -29.59 -25.67 -5.14
C ILE A 969 -29.21 -27.12 -4.89
N SER A 970 -29.02 -27.90 -5.95
CA SER A 970 -28.70 -29.31 -5.80
C SER A 970 -27.26 -29.51 -5.28
N PRO A 971 -26.98 -30.59 -4.52
CA PRO A 971 -25.62 -30.91 -4.08
C PRO A 971 -24.62 -31.07 -5.24
N LEU A 972 -25.10 -31.45 -6.42
CA LEU A 972 -24.30 -31.57 -7.63
C LEU A 972 -23.75 -30.22 -8.11
N VAL A 973 -24.53 -29.14 -8.00
CA VAL A 973 -24.09 -27.77 -8.31
C VAL A 973 -22.95 -27.35 -7.38
N ILE A 974 -23.06 -27.68 -6.09
CA ILE A 974 -22.04 -27.40 -5.08
C ILE A 974 -20.76 -28.19 -5.38
N ALA A 975 -20.89 -29.48 -5.72
CA ALA A 975 -19.77 -30.32 -6.11
C ALA A 975 -19.06 -29.79 -7.36
N ARG A 976 -19.81 -29.36 -8.39
CA ARG A 976 -19.25 -28.75 -9.61
C ARG A 976 -18.50 -27.45 -9.34
N ALA A 977 -19.08 -26.56 -8.54
CA ALA A 977 -18.43 -25.31 -8.14
C ALA A 977 -17.08 -25.54 -7.43
N CYS A 978 -17.03 -26.57 -6.57
CA CYS A 978 -15.85 -26.92 -5.79
C CYS A 978 -14.83 -27.77 -6.56
N ALA A 979 -15.22 -28.53 -7.57
CA ALA A 979 -14.37 -29.52 -8.23
C ALA A 979 -13.01 -28.93 -8.70
N ARG A 980 -13.03 -27.84 -9.48
CA ARG A 980 -11.80 -27.22 -10.00
C ARG A 980 -10.92 -26.62 -8.89
N PRO A 981 -11.43 -25.80 -7.95
CA PRO A 981 -10.63 -25.30 -6.83
C PRO A 981 -10.00 -26.42 -5.99
N PHE A 982 -10.73 -27.49 -5.67
CA PHE A 982 -10.22 -28.59 -4.86
C PHE A 982 -9.21 -29.47 -5.61
N VAL A 983 -9.41 -29.75 -6.90
CA VAL A 983 -8.39 -30.42 -7.73
C VAL A 983 -7.10 -29.61 -7.78
N GLY A 984 -7.22 -28.29 -8.01
CA GLY A 984 -6.06 -27.39 -7.95
C GLY A 984 -5.39 -27.41 -6.57
N GLY A 985 -6.19 -27.40 -5.50
CA GLY A 985 -5.70 -27.46 -4.11
C GLY A 985 -4.99 -28.78 -3.78
N ALA A 986 -5.47 -29.91 -4.30
CA ALA A 986 -4.87 -31.22 -4.13
C ALA A 986 -3.52 -31.30 -4.87
N LEU A 987 -3.45 -30.82 -6.12
CA LEU A 987 -2.21 -30.74 -6.89
C LEU A 987 -1.18 -29.82 -6.20
N MET A 988 -1.63 -28.65 -5.76
CA MET A 988 -0.83 -27.70 -4.98
C MET A 988 -0.27 -28.35 -3.71
N THR A 989 -1.11 -29.09 -2.98
CA THR A 989 -0.71 -29.84 -1.78
C THR A 989 0.32 -30.92 -2.10
N ALA A 990 0.11 -31.69 -3.16
CA ALA A 990 1.04 -32.74 -3.59
C ALA A 990 2.42 -32.17 -3.95
N VAL A 991 2.45 -31.04 -4.68
CA VAL A 991 3.70 -30.33 -5.02
C VAL A 991 4.40 -29.82 -3.77
N ALA A 992 3.66 -29.20 -2.85
CA ALA A 992 4.22 -28.73 -1.59
C ALA A 992 4.79 -29.89 -0.74
N LEU A 993 4.12 -31.04 -0.70
CA LEU A 993 4.64 -32.23 -0.01
C LEU A 993 5.88 -32.81 -0.72
N ALA A 994 5.88 -32.90 -2.05
CA ALA A 994 7.00 -33.41 -2.83
C ALA A 994 8.27 -32.57 -2.65
N ILE A 995 8.16 -31.25 -2.66
CA ILE A 995 9.28 -30.34 -2.37
C ILE A 995 9.75 -30.49 -0.91
N GLY A 996 8.85 -30.91 0.00
CA GLY A 996 9.21 -31.20 1.39
C GLY A 996 10.18 -32.36 1.53
N LEU A 997 10.22 -33.28 0.56
CA LEU A 997 11.18 -34.39 0.51
C LEU A 997 12.61 -33.93 0.21
N LEU A 998 12.80 -32.68 -0.24
CA LEU A 998 14.12 -32.10 -0.50
C LEU A 998 14.83 -31.62 0.77
N HIS A 999 14.22 -31.79 1.95
CA HIS A 999 14.80 -31.45 3.27
C HIS A 999 15.37 -30.02 3.35
N LEU A 1000 14.72 -29.08 2.65
CA LEU A 1000 15.12 -27.68 2.65
C LEU A 1000 14.96 -27.07 4.06
N ASN A 1001 15.70 -26.00 4.33
CA ASN A 1001 15.44 -25.22 5.54
C ASN A 1001 13.98 -24.68 5.52
N GLN A 1002 13.41 -24.39 6.70
CA GLN A 1002 11.98 -24.11 6.81
C GLN A 1002 11.51 -22.90 5.97
N ILE A 1003 12.36 -21.89 5.81
CA ILE A 1003 12.03 -20.67 5.06
C ILE A 1003 12.14 -20.92 3.54
N ALA A 1004 13.16 -21.63 3.08
CA ALA A 1004 13.32 -22.11 1.71
C ALA A 1004 12.17 -23.00 1.29
N TYR A 1005 11.78 -23.93 2.16
CA TYR A 1005 10.62 -24.76 1.92
C TYR A 1005 9.36 -23.90 1.77
N LEU A 1006 9.10 -22.96 2.68
CA LEU A 1006 7.93 -22.08 2.62
C LEU A 1006 7.83 -21.31 1.30
N PHE A 1007 8.94 -20.67 0.86
CA PHE A 1007 8.94 -19.86 -0.37
C PHE A 1007 8.92 -20.72 -1.64
N LEU A 1008 9.76 -21.75 -1.73
CA LEU A 1008 9.87 -22.58 -2.93
C LEU A 1008 8.62 -23.42 -3.14
N ALA A 1009 8.17 -24.15 -2.12
CA ALA A 1009 6.94 -24.93 -2.23
C ALA A 1009 5.72 -24.02 -2.38
N GLY A 1010 5.65 -22.88 -1.68
CA GLY A 1010 4.58 -21.91 -1.90
C GLY A 1010 4.51 -21.43 -3.35
N ALA A 1011 5.63 -20.99 -3.92
CA ALA A 1011 5.69 -20.48 -5.30
C ALA A 1011 5.36 -21.57 -6.33
N ALA A 1012 5.98 -22.76 -6.22
CA ALA A 1012 5.73 -23.87 -7.11
C ALA A 1012 4.28 -24.36 -7.04
N ALA A 1013 3.72 -24.42 -5.83
CA ALA A 1013 2.36 -24.87 -5.63
C ALA A 1013 1.34 -23.86 -6.20
N PHE A 1014 1.57 -22.55 -6.06
CA PHE A 1014 0.76 -21.53 -6.74
C PHE A 1014 0.88 -21.58 -8.26
N ALA A 1015 2.08 -21.85 -8.80
CA ALA A 1015 2.30 -21.97 -10.23
C ALA A 1015 1.47 -23.12 -10.84
N VAL A 1016 1.23 -24.19 -10.08
CA VAL A 1016 0.37 -25.31 -10.48
C VAL A 1016 -1.13 -25.01 -10.25
N TYR A 1017 -1.47 -24.27 -9.20
CA TYR A 1017 -2.85 -23.90 -8.89
C TYR A 1017 -3.49 -22.97 -9.94
N ILE A 1018 -2.74 -21.94 -10.38
CA ILE A 1018 -3.26 -20.88 -11.24
C ILE A 1018 -3.84 -21.42 -12.55
N PRO A 1019 -3.15 -22.29 -13.33
CA PRO A 1019 -3.68 -22.85 -14.57
C PRO A 1019 -4.98 -23.63 -14.39
N VAL A 1020 -5.13 -24.37 -13.30
CA VAL A 1020 -6.31 -25.22 -13.01
C VAL A 1020 -7.57 -24.37 -12.78
N VAL A 1021 -7.39 -23.22 -12.13
CA VAL A 1021 -8.49 -22.30 -11.75
C VAL A 1021 -8.70 -21.20 -12.77
N TRP A 1022 -7.72 -20.92 -13.65
CA TRP A 1022 -7.78 -19.90 -14.69
C TRP A 1022 -9.06 -19.90 -15.54
N PRO A 1023 -9.65 -21.06 -15.91
CA PRO A 1023 -10.91 -21.08 -16.63
C PRO A 1023 -12.03 -20.33 -15.90
N LEU A 1024 -12.07 -20.32 -14.55
CA LEU A 1024 -13.13 -19.67 -13.75
C LEU A 1024 -13.14 -18.13 -13.85
N ARG A 1025 -12.13 -17.51 -14.48
CA ARG A 1025 -12.05 -16.04 -14.67
C ARG A 1025 -13.23 -15.46 -15.47
N HIS A 1026 -13.93 -16.26 -16.28
CA HIS A 1026 -15.09 -15.79 -17.03
C HIS A 1026 -16.26 -15.44 -16.10
N LEU A 1027 -16.40 -16.17 -14.98
CA LEU A 1027 -17.42 -15.92 -13.95
C LEU A 1027 -17.21 -14.56 -13.28
N ALA A 1028 -15.95 -14.12 -13.12
CA ALA A 1028 -15.63 -12.80 -12.56
C ALA A 1028 -15.90 -11.64 -13.56
N LYS A 1029 -15.92 -11.91 -14.86
CA LYS A 1029 -16.21 -10.93 -15.92
C LYS A 1029 -17.69 -10.81 -16.24
N ALA A 1030 -18.46 -11.87 -15.97
CA ALA A 1030 -19.90 -11.84 -15.96
C ALA A 1030 -20.38 -11.05 -14.72
N GLY A 1031 -20.25 -9.72 -14.76
CA GLY A 1031 -20.94 -8.84 -13.82
C GLY A 1031 -22.46 -9.09 -13.87
N PRO A 1032 -23.23 -8.63 -12.87
CA PRO A 1032 -24.65 -8.96 -12.76
C PRO A 1032 -25.40 -8.57 -14.04
N ARG A 1033 -25.66 -9.56 -14.90
CA ARG A 1033 -26.56 -9.45 -16.06
C ARG A 1033 -27.98 -9.42 -15.53
N GLY A 1034 -28.34 -8.26 -14.99
CA GLY A 1034 -29.65 -7.94 -14.43
C GLY A 1034 -30.01 -6.49 -14.72
N GLN A 1035 -29.60 -5.99 -15.89
CA GLN A 1035 -30.24 -4.89 -16.59
C GLN A 1035 -30.81 -5.49 -17.87
N ALA A 1036 -31.97 -6.16 -17.75
CA ALA A 1036 -32.94 -6.00 -18.82
C ALA A 1036 -33.16 -4.49 -18.89
N GLN A 1037 -32.80 -3.88 -20.02
CA GLN A 1037 -33.27 -2.54 -20.32
C GLN A 1037 -34.80 -2.58 -20.14
N PRO A 1038 -35.42 -1.59 -19.47
CA PRO A 1038 -36.84 -1.40 -19.69
C PRO A 1038 -36.98 -1.25 -21.20
N GLU A 1039 -37.80 -2.08 -21.82
CA GLU A 1039 -38.20 -1.84 -23.20
C GLU A 1039 -38.60 -0.36 -23.30
N PRO A 1040 -38.14 0.38 -24.32
CA PRO A 1040 -38.59 1.74 -24.50
C PRO A 1040 -40.11 1.68 -24.62
N GLU A 1041 -40.77 2.33 -23.66
CA GLU A 1041 -42.20 2.61 -23.69
C GLU A 1041 -42.53 3.10 -25.11
N PRO A 1042 -43.47 2.48 -25.84
CA PRO A 1042 -43.82 2.93 -27.16
C PRO A 1042 -44.27 4.38 -27.07
N ASP A 1043 -43.60 5.21 -27.86
CA ASP A 1043 -43.79 6.65 -27.98
C ASP A 1043 -45.30 7.00 -27.94
N PRO A 1044 -45.78 7.84 -27.01
CA PRO A 1044 -47.15 8.29 -27.04
C PRO A 1044 -47.30 9.19 -28.27
N GLY A 1045 -47.80 8.60 -29.36
CA GLY A 1045 -48.12 9.32 -30.59
C GLY A 1045 -49.02 10.52 -30.32
N PRO A 1046 -49.00 11.54 -31.21
CA PRO A 1046 -49.64 12.82 -30.96
C PRO A 1046 -51.15 12.62 -30.76
N ALA A 1047 -51.67 13.26 -29.71
CA ALA A 1047 -53.06 13.23 -29.31
C ALA A 1047 -54.02 13.37 -30.52
N ARG A 1048 -54.74 12.30 -30.84
CA ARG A 1048 -55.96 12.37 -31.63
C ARG A 1048 -57.11 12.70 -30.69
N GLY A 1049 -57.90 13.71 -31.06
CA GLY A 1049 -59.00 14.28 -30.27
C GLY A 1049 -60.12 13.30 -29.93
N PRO A 1050 -61.08 13.73 -29.10
CA PRO A 1050 -62.06 12.83 -28.50
C PRO A 1050 -63.14 12.46 -29.51
N SER A 1051 -63.27 11.18 -29.84
CA SER A 1051 -64.42 10.66 -30.59
C SER A 1051 -65.05 9.48 -29.86
N ARG A 1052 -66.17 9.82 -29.20
CA ARG A 1052 -67.43 9.09 -29.00
C ARG A 1052 -67.40 7.64 -28.50
N ALA A 1053 -68.10 7.48 -27.37
CA ALA A 1053 -68.67 6.25 -26.85
C ALA A 1053 -69.47 5.47 -27.91
N GLY A 1054 -69.33 4.14 -27.86
CA GLY A 1054 -70.15 3.16 -28.58
C GLY A 1054 -70.08 1.83 -27.82
N ASN A 1055 -71.27 1.33 -27.47
CA ASN A 1055 -71.59 0.16 -26.65
C ASN A 1055 -70.95 -1.16 -27.16
N PRO A 1056 -70.72 -2.17 -26.30
CA PRO A 1056 -70.29 -3.50 -26.71
C PRO A 1056 -71.50 -4.38 -27.04
N ASP A 1057 -71.34 -5.28 -28.01
CA ASP A 1057 -72.17 -6.47 -28.12
C ASP A 1057 -71.27 -7.68 -28.44
N PRO A 1058 -71.72 -8.91 -28.09
CA PRO A 1058 -70.89 -9.92 -27.47
C PRO A 1058 -70.70 -11.12 -28.40
N ASP A 1059 -69.53 -11.76 -28.38
CA ASP A 1059 -69.42 -13.19 -28.68
C ASP A 1059 -67.98 -13.68 -28.47
N SER A 1060 -67.80 -14.47 -27.43
CA SER A 1060 -67.01 -15.72 -27.37
C SER A 1060 -66.51 -15.95 -25.95
N ALA A 1061 -67.28 -16.77 -25.24
CA ALA A 1061 -66.95 -17.27 -23.92
C ALA A 1061 -65.80 -18.29 -23.99
N SER A 1062 -64.88 -18.24 -23.02
CA SER A 1062 -64.47 -19.43 -22.26
C SER A 1062 -63.66 -19.06 -21.01
N ASP A 1063 -64.30 -19.35 -19.88
CA ASP A 1063 -63.76 -19.79 -18.59
C ASP A 1063 -63.20 -18.81 -17.54
N PRO A 1064 -63.40 -19.14 -16.24
CA PRO A 1064 -63.97 -18.22 -15.28
C PRO A 1064 -63.04 -17.90 -14.10
N ALA A 1065 -63.39 -16.79 -13.46
CA ALA A 1065 -63.52 -16.57 -12.02
C ALA A 1065 -62.35 -16.99 -11.10
N GLU A 1066 -61.65 -16.03 -10.51
CA GLU A 1066 -61.96 -15.43 -9.18
C GLU A 1066 -61.24 -16.24 -8.08
N GLN A 1067 -60.75 -15.71 -6.97
CA GLN A 1067 -60.58 -14.38 -6.39
C GLN A 1067 -59.81 -14.64 -5.08
N ALA A 1068 -58.92 -13.71 -4.75
CA ALA A 1068 -58.74 -13.16 -3.40
C ALA A 1068 -58.29 -14.02 -2.19
N VAL A 1069 -57.58 -13.30 -1.32
CA VAL A 1069 -57.43 -13.46 0.14
C VAL A 1069 -56.09 -14.03 0.64
N CYS A 1070 -55.23 -13.08 1.01
CA CYS A 1070 -54.53 -12.88 2.29
C CYS A 1070 -54.03 -14.06 3.15
N ALA A 1071 -52.86 -13.77 3.75
CA ALA A 1071 -52.22 -14.34 4.95
C ALA A 1071 -51.28 -15.56 4.76
N GLY A 1072 -49.99 -15.35 5.08
CA GLY A 1072 -48.95 -16.38 5.16
C GLY A 1072 -47.53 -15.84 5.24
#